data_AF-A0A4R8L4G1-F1
#
_entry.id   AF-A0A4R8L4G1-F1
#
_cell.length_a   1.000
_cell.length_b   1.000
_cell.length_c   1.000
_cell.angle_alpha   90.00
_cell.angle_beta   90.00
_cell.angle_gamma   90.00
#
_symmetry.space_group_name_H-M   'P 1'
#
loop_
_entity.id
_entity.type
_entity.pdbx_description
1 polymer ?
#
loop_
_entity_poly.entity_id
_entity_poly.type
_entity_poly.pdbx_seq_one_letter_code
_entity_poly.pdbx_strand_id
1 'polypeptide(L)'
;MTQLTGIPEFTGSVRRLETTDPKHPDTWNPNYQTLINNDTYLKSALTAAGEELAEVAGRIGSLEETSSASVQRAVTLDWLYRDNRIAFELWTPGFTMIDAIDTALVQGIAGDDSVDVASTLQLRANEFYVLSDDAGSILIKCAAILSPNRIRIAADLPRTMGTGVLSRCSMNHVGKAQATARPGDIWLGRPINIGNDMDGGAVVVRRSLNSAEARLYFIDAYTPNWTERMWSSRRQGGDIPPGFADYEYAIPMRGDGSLRMDIGVESVTIKHIIALSTATGLGGFTNPAMRPAAPVMATPAAAAINIAERPTLSVGGYTSPGGSAQAGVQFQVSKTNSFAVLQHDSGEIAASLSYLLPAGVLIANTIYYIRARVKDVAGLWSDWAAVTSFTTAATFAYVASPTLVSPASNAIDIGEQPILQTGAFAVVGGASSHAASQWQVRTAAGVWTAPAWDSAEDTVNLLSRTLPAGILAAGQQQYFLRVRHKGSTLGWSEWSNEIKITTKQVYANIAGVVLLASGGDGGTWAYIDADGNTVANPSAAYFNAHPVFGSIQDVTIDGQIMVKVPKFYRKRAIIASGANAGKEGRWISDQPIAGYTIHPAFRSFGADIDQFWYGKYQASKSGTMLESKPGMSPVLAITLTEAIAAAAARNTRGVAGFMSLSFYQAAAIQWLYLVENATMNSQTKTGQGRVSAANEARVDAADVATATYRGITGLWGNVYQWLDGMKTVYGVVNLWDKDGNRTWRNTGKKRTAAEGGIYPTTFITGSGAGYDFDDIFIGDTGPTYNTSATAPDYQYLLSDGEYFPVVGGDWNFAAAAGLWCVNCNRVASSAGMSIGARLAKV
;
A
#
# COMPACT_ATOMS: atom_id res chain seq x y z
N MET A 1 44.08 59.97 63.26
CA MET A 1 43.96 60.57 61.92
C MET A 1 42.92 61.66 62.02
N THR A 2 43.34 62.90 61.75
CA THR A 2 42.56 64.13 61.85
C THR A 2 41.22 64.01 61.11
N GLN A 3 40.12 64.42 61.75
CA GLN A 3 38.84 64.64 61.10
C GLN A 3 39.04 65.67 59.97
N LEU A 4 38.98 65.20 58.74
CA LEU A 4 38.93 66.07 57.57
C LEU A 4 37.48 66.54 57.44
N THR A 5 37.20 67.73 57.97
CA THR A 5 35.91 68.40 57.78
C THR A 5 35.82 68.87 56.33
N GLY A 6 35.10 68.12 55.50
CA GLY A 6 34.83 68.42 54.08
C GLY A 6 34.50 67.14 53.31
N ILE A 7 33.60 67.23 52.31
CA ILE A 7 33.30 66.09 51.42
C ILE A 7 34.56 65.83 50.58
N PRO A 8 35.18 64.63 50.62
CA PRO A 8 36.37 64.34 49.83
C PRO A 8 36.00 64.32 48.36
N GLU A 9 36.44 65.33 47.60
CA GLU A 9 36.30 65.37 46.15
C GLU A 9 37.54 64.77 45.48
N PHE A 10 37.33 63.89 44.50
CA PHE A 10 38.41 63.31 43.73
C PHE A 10 38.95 64.29 42.69
N THR A 11 40.27 64.47 42.64
CA THR A 11 40.95 65.23 41.58
C THR A 11 41.92 64.32 40.83
N GLY A 12 41.79 64.22 39.51
CA GLY A 12 42.62 63.33 38.67
C GLY A 12 44.08 63.75 38.53
N SER A 13 44.49 64.88 39.10
CA SER A 13 45.85 65.38 39.09
C SER A 13 46.24 65.97 40.44
N VAL A 14 47.51 65.82 40.81
CA VAL A 14 48.13 66.44 41.99
C VAL A 14 49.16 67.44 41.49
N ARG A 15 49.09 68.69 41.98
CA ARG A 15 50.00 69.76 41.55
C ARG A 15 51.44 69.40 41.90
N ARG A 16 52.39 69.61 41.00
CA ARG A 16 53.81 69.48 41.33
C ARG A 16 54.23 70.64 42.23
N LEU A 17 54.87 70.36 43.37
CA LEU A 17 55.48 71.39 44.19
C LEU A 17 56.71 71.95 43.46
N GLU A 18 56.75 73.27 43.30
CA GLU A 18 57.84 74.00 42.67
C GLU A 18 58.72 74.65 43.74
N THR A 19 59.99 74.92 43.43
CA THR A 19 60.93 75.51 44.39
C THR A 19 60.59 76.95 44.78
N THR A 20 59.70 77.58 44.01
CA THR A 20 59.09 78.90 44.27
C THR A 20 57.88 78.80 45.19
N ASP A 21 57.34 77.59 45.44
CA ASP A 21 56.24 77.42 46.37
C ASP A 21 56.73 77.73 47.79
N PRO A 22 55.98 78.52 48.58
CA PRO A 22 56.40 78.94 49.91
C PRO A 22 56.81 77.74 50.77
N LYS A 23 58.06 77.71 51.28
CA LYS A 23 58.52 76.72 52.27
C LYS A 23 57.63 76.84 53.51
N HIS A 24 56.69 75.91 53.64
CA HIS A 24 55.59 76.01 54.60
C HIS A 24 55.84 75.13 55.84
N PRO A 25 55.48 75.59 57.07
CA PRO A 25 55.78 74.93 58.35
C PRO A 25 55.38 73.44 58.39
N ASP A 26 56.18 72.66 59.13
CA ASP A 26 56.28 71.18 59.22
C ASP A 26 55.00 70.38 59.55
N THR A 27 53.81 70.97 59.41
CA THR A 27 52.54 70.35 59.82
C THR A 27 51.48 70.27 58.71
N TRP A 28 51.72 70.80 57.50
CA TRP A 28 50.72 70.73 56.42
C TRP A 28 51.31 70.78 55.00
N ASN A 29 51.02 69.75 54.18
CA ASN A 29 51.40 69.65 52.76
C ASN A 29 50.14 69.44 51.90
N PRO A 30 49.82 70.38 50.98
CA PRO A 30 48.58 70.33 50.20
C PRO A 30 48.49 69.11 49.27
N ASN A 31 49.62 68.61 48.75
CA ASN A 31 49.61 67.40 47.92
C ASN A 31 49.24 66.17 48.73
N TYR A 32 49.72 66.07 49.98
CA TYR A 32 49.30 64.97 50.86
C TYR A 32 47.81 65.07 51.17
N GLN A 33 47.26 66.27 51.35
CA GLN A 33 45.83 66.44 51.58
C GLN A 33 44.98 65.99 50.38
N THR A 34 45.35 66.38 49.15
CA THR A 34 44.67 65.93 47.93
C THR A 34 44.76 64.42 47.76
N LEU A 35 45.93 63.83 48.01
CA LEU A 35 46.10 62.38 47.94
C LEU A 35 45.26 61.63 48.98
N ILE A 36 45.18 62.14 50.21
CA ILE A 36 44.34 61.55 51.27
C ILE A 36 42.85 61.66 50.91
N ASN A 37 42.41 62.79 50.34
CA ASN A 37 41.03 62.97 49.89
C ASN A 37 40.69 62.00 48.74
N ASN A 38 41.59 61.87 47.75
CA ASN A 38 41.43 60.92 46.65
C ASN A 38 41.36 59.48 47.17
N ASP A 39 42.25 59.08 48.08
CA ASP A 39 42.26 57.73 48.67
C ASP A 39 40.95 57.44 49.44
N THR A 40 40.45 58.41 50.20
CA THR A 40 39.18 58.29 50.94
C THR A 40 37.97 58.18 50.00
N TYR A 41 37.93 59.00 48.94
CA TYR A 41 36.88 58.95 47.91
C TYR A 41 36.91 57.60 47.16
N LEU A 42 38.08 57.18 46.69
CA LEU A 42 38.24 55.94 45.94
C LEU A 42 37.89 54.71 46.79
N LYS A 43 38.27 54.68 48.07
CA LYS A 43 37.86 53.61 49.00
C LYS A 43 36.34 53.55 49.17
N SER A 44 35.69 54.71 49.35
CA SER A 44 34.23 54.77 49.50
C SER A 44 33.51 54.31 48.22
N ALA A 45 33.99 54.75 47.05
CA ALA A 45 33.44 54.34 45.75
C ALA A 45 33.65 52.84 45.49
N LEU A 46 34.81 52.29 45.87
CA LEU A 46 35.09 50.86 45.75
C LEU A 46 34.16 50.02 46.65
N THR A 47 33.90 50.46 47.88
CA THR A 47 32.96 49.78 48.77
C THR A 47 31.54 49.79 48.21
N ALA A 48 31.05 50.94 47.74
CA ALA A 48 29.72 51.05 47.14
C ALA A 48 29.56 50.17 45.88
N ALA A 49 30.56 50.16 45.00
CA ALA A 49 30.56 49.28 43.83
C ALA A 49 30.58 47.77 44.21
N GLY A 50 31.26 47.41 45.31
CA GLY A 50 31.25 46.05 45.84
C GLY A 50 29.88 45.60 46.36
N GLU A 51 29.14 46.51 47.00
CA GLU A 51 27.78 46.26 47.49
C GLU A 51 26.78 46.12 46.34
N GLU A 52 26.81 47.02 45.34
CA GLU A 52 25.96 46.91 44.15
C GLU A 52 26.22 45.60 43.36
N LEU A 53 27.49 45.20 43.24
CA LEU A 53 27.85 43.95 42.57
C LEU A 53 27.28 42.73 43.30
N ALA A 54 27.29 42.73 44.63
CA ALA A 54 26.72 41.66 45.44
C ALA A 54 25.20 41.57 45.28
N GLU A 55 24.50 42.72 45.22
CA GLU A 55 23.05 42.75 44.99
C GLU A 55 22.68 42.24 43.58
N VAL A 56 23.41 42.69 42.55
CA VAL A 56 23.22 42.23 41.17
C VAL A 56 23.45 40.72 41.06
N ALA A 57 24.50 40.19 41.71
CA ALA A 57 24.77 38.76 41.75
C ALA A 57 23.60 37.97 42.39
N GLY A 58 23.02 38.48 43.48
CA GLY A 58 21.86 37.85 44.12
C GLY A 58 20.60 37.86 43.24
N ARG A 59 20.35 38.97 42.54
CA ARG A 59 19.22 39.09 41.59
C ARG A 59 19.37 38.17 40.38
N ILE A 60 20.58 38.05 39.83
CA ILE A 60 20.87 37.12 38.73
C ILE A 60 20.64 35.68 39.17
N GLY A 61 21.17 35.28 40.33
CA GLY A 61 20.96 33.92 40.86
C GLY A 61 19.48 33.56 41.03
N SER A 62 18.67 34.49 41.55
CA SER A 62 17.22 34.29 41.71
C SER A 62 16.49 34.16 40.36
N LEU A 63 16.92 34.91 39.33
CA LEU A 63 16.34 34.85 37.99
C LEU A 63 16.66 33.52 37.28
N GLU A 64 17.89 33.02 37.45
CA GLU A 64 18.33 31.72 36.93
C GLU A 64 17.54 30.55 37.56
N GLU A 65 17.24 30.63 38.86
CA GLU A 65 16.42 29.63 39.55
C GLU A 65 14.94 29.65 39.09
N THR A 66 14.37 30.84 38.87
CA THR A 66 12.96 30.96 38.44
C THR A 66 12.75 30.48 36.99
N SER A 67 13.72 30.76 36.10
CA SER A 67 13.67 30.35 34.69
C SER A 67 13.87 28.85 34.52
N SER A 68 14.80 28.23 35.27
CA SER A 68 15.03 26.79 35.23
C SER A 68 13.81 25.97 35.69
N ALA A 69 13.14 26.39 36.77
CA ALA A 69 11.92 25.73 37.25
C ALA A 69 10.75 25.82 36.24
N SER A 70 10.62 26.96 35.55
CA SER A 70 9.58 27.19 34.55
C SER A 70 9.79 26.35 33.29
N VAL A 71 11.04 26.30 32.80
CA VAL A 71 11.42 25.45 31.65
C VAL A 71 11.25 23.98 31.99
N GLN A 72 11.66 23.55 33.19
CA GLN A 72 11.48 22.18 33.65
C GLN A 72 9.99 21.78 33.62
N ARG A 73 9.10 22.60 34.18
CA ARG A 73 7.66 22.31 34.20
C ARG A 73 7.06 22.23 32.79
N ALA A 74 7.46 23.13 31.90
CA ALA A 74 7.00 23.14 30.52
C ALA A 74 7.44 21.87 29.76
N VAL A 75 8.70 21.47 29.93
CA VAL A 75 9.27 20.28 29.27
C VAL A 75 8.66 18.99 29.81
N THR A 76 8.51 18.86 31.13
CA THR A 76 7.86 17.69 31.74
C THR A 76 6.39 17.56 31.31
N LEU A 77 5.67 18.67 31.15
CA LEU A 77 4.29 18.66 30.63
C LEU A 77 4.24 18.25 29.16
N ASP A 78 5.10 18.80 28.29
CA ASP A 78 5.16 18.41 26.87
C ASP A 78 5.42 16.90 26.72
N TRP A 79 6.31 16.35 27.54
CA TRP A 79 6.59 14.92 27.56
C TRP A 79 5.46 14.06 28.09
N LEU A 80 4.77 14.51 29.14
CA LEU A 80 3.58 13.83 29.66
C LEU A 80 2.49 13.73 28.57
N TYR A 81 2.28 14.81 27.79
CA TYR A 81 1.29 14.82 26.71
C TYR A 81 1.71 14.03 25.47
N ARG A 82 3.01 13.77 25.29
CA ARG A 82 3.56 12.96 24.18
C ARG A 82 3.88 11.52 24.57
N ASP A 83 3.54 11.11 25.80
CA ASP A 83 3.86 9.81 26.41
C ASP A 83 5.37 9.44 26.36
N ASN A 84 6.24 10.44 26.27
CA ASN A 84 7.69 10.27 26.36
C ASN A 84 8.09 10.33 27.83
N ARG A 85 8.49 9.20 28.44
CA ARG A 85 8.91 9.20 29.85
C ARG A 85 10.43 9.28 29.94
N ILE A 86 10.93 10.42 30.43
CA ILE A 86 12.36 10.71 30.56
C ILE A 86 12.67 11.16 31.99
N ALA A 87 13.71 10.60 32.58
CA ALA A 87 14.26 11.03 33.86
C ALA A 87 15.75 11.38 33.73
N PHE A 88 16.19 12.44 34.42
CA PHE A 88 17.58 12.89 34.37
C PHE A 88 18.21 12.93 35.76
N GLU A 89 19.48 12.56 35.77
CA GLU A 89 20.46 12.95 36.77
C GLU A 89 21.49 13.88 36.11
N LEU A 90 21.39 15.17 36.41
CA LEU A 90 22.31 16.24 36.00
C LEU A 90 23.03 16.86 37.20
N TRP A 91 22.97 16.24 38.38
CA TRP A 91 23.66 16.67 39.60
C TRP A 91 23.26 18.09 40.06
N THR A 92 22.05 18.52 39.70
CA THR A 92 21.54 19.87 39.93
C THR A 92 20.11 19.80 40.50
N PRO A 93 19.74 20.67 41.46
CA PRO A 93 18.37 20.74 41.97
C PRO A 93 17.35 20.84 40.82
N GLY A 94 16.25 20.08 40.91
CA GLY A 94 15.24 19.98 39.86
C GLY A 94 15.53 18.89 38.82
N PHE A 95 16.80 18.64 38.46
CA PHE A 95 17.20 17.63 37.47
C PHE A 95 18.05 16.51 38.09
N THR A 96 17.80 16.17 39.35
CA THR A 96 18.45 15.06 40.04
C THR A 96 17.44 13.96 40.38
N MET A 97 17.87 12.71 40.30
CA MET A 97 17.10 11.55 40.75
C MET A 97 17.36 11.21 42.21
N ILE A 98 18.28 11.93 42.86
CA ILE A 98 18.54 11.85 44.30
C ILE A 98 17.47 12.66 45.04
N ASP A 99 16.65 11.99 45.85
CA ASP A 99 15.47 12.57 46.48
C ASP A 99 15.51 12.62 48.02
N ALA A 100 16.66 12.32 48.62
CA ALA A 100 16.91 12.48 50.05
C ALA A 100 18.22 13.25 50.25
N ILE A 101 18.23 14.16 51.21
CA ILE A 101 19.43 14.89 51.64
C ILE A 101 20.23 14.00 52.59
N ASP A 102 21.56 14.14 52.50
CA ASP A 102 22.53 13.52 53.37
C ASP A 102 22.23 13.75 54.86
N THR A 103 22.20 12.67 55.64
CA THR A 103 22.11 12.73 57.09
C THR A 103 23.36 12.12 57.70
N ALA A 104 23.96 12.82 58.67
CA ALA A 104 25.19 12.36 59.30
C ALA A 104 24.92 11.07 60.10
N LEU A 105 25.82 10.09 59.97
CA LEU A 105 25.84 8.91 60.80
C LEU A 105 26.36 9.28 62.20
N VAL A 106 25.63 8.86 63.23
CA VAL A 106 26.04 8.99 64.63
C VAL A 106 26.73 7.71 65.10
N GLN A 107 26.15 6.54 64.82
CA GLN A 107 26.72 5.26 65.21
C GLN A 107 26.11 4.09 64.42
N GLY A 108 26.93 3.10 64.06
CA GLY A 108 26.49 1.77 63.63
C GLY A 108 27.47 0.71 64.12
N ILE A 109 26.97 -0.42 64.61
CA ILE A 109 27.79 -1.51 65.16
C ILE A 109 27.74 -2.73 64.24
N ALA A 110 28.90 -3.35 63.98
CA ALA A 110 28.95 -4.59 63.20
C ALA A 110 28.08 -5.69 63.84
N GLY A 111 27.28 -6.38 63.03
CA GLY A 111 26.40 -7.45 63.50
C GLY A 111 25.10 -6.98 64.16
N ASP A 112 24.80 -5.68 64.14
CA ASP A 112 23.52 -5.12 64.59
C ASP A 112 22.65 -4.67 63.40
N ASP A 113 21.33 -4.69 63.59
CA ASP A 113 20.34 -4.25 62.60
C ASP A 113 19.81 -2.84 62.86
N SER A 114 20.45 -2.09 63.78
CA SER A 114 20.10 -0.71 64.11
C SER A 114 21.22 0.28 63.78
N VAL A 115 20.84 1.44 63.25
CA VAL A 115 21.78 2.52 62.87
C VAL A 115 21.26 3.86 63.39
N ASP A 116 22.13 4.59 64.09
CA ASP A 116 21.85 5.92 64.64
C ASP A 116 22.29 7.02 63.67
N VAL A 117 21.38 7.94 63.38
CA VAL A 117 21.57 9.06 62.43
C VAL A 117 21.16 10.39 63.06
N ALA A 118 21.70 11.48 62.53
CA ALA A 118 21.41 12.82 63.01
C ALA A 118 19.93 13.21 62.83
N SER A 119 19.26 12.68 61.82
CA SER A 119 17.82 12.87 61.58
C SER A 119 17.25 11.80 60.64
N THR A 120 16.03 11.33 60.93
CA THR A 120 15.25 10.42 60.06
C THR A 120 14.17 11.12 59.23
N LEU A 121 14.05 12.46 59.30
CA LEU A 121 12.93 13.22 58.70
C LEU A 121 12.76 13.00 57.18
N GLN A 122 13.84 12.68 56.47
CA GLN A 122 13.84 12.47 55.02
C GLN A 122 14.01 11.01 54.61
N LEU A 123 14.05 10.10 55.59
CA LEU A 123 14.17 8.67 55.35
C LEU A 123 12.77 8.05 55.22
N ARG A 124 12.67 6.99 54.44
CA ARG A 124 11.44 6.21 54.23
C ARG A 124 11.73 4.74 54.53
N ALA A 125 10.78 4.12 55.24
CA ALA A 125 10.83 2.68 55.45
C ALA A 125 10.65 1.94 54.12
N ASN A 126 11.27 0.77 54.02
CA ASN A 126 11.36 -0.10 52.85
C ASN A 126 12.13 0.44 51.64
N GLU A 127 12.90 1.52 51.79
CA GLU A 127 13.76 2.05 50.72
C GLU A 127 15.25 1.74 50.93
N PHE A 128 16.00 1.76 49.82
CA PHE A 128 17.45 1.57 49.81
C PHE A 128 18.19 2.90 49.99
N TYR A 129 19.28 2.85 50.76
CA TYR A 129 20.17 3.98 51.01
C TYR A 129 21.63 3.52 50.95
N VAL A 130 22.53 4.48 50.72
CA VAL A 130 23.97 4.26 50.73
C VAL A 130 24.53 4.81 52.03
N LEU A 131 25.19 3.95 52.79
CA LEU A 131 25.96 4.36 53.96
C LEU A 131 27.44 4.40 53.58
N SER A 132 28.07 5.57 53.68
CA SER A 132 29.44 5.78 53.22
C SER A 132 30.33 6.45 54.27
N ASP A 133 31.56 5.97 54.38
CA ASP A 133 32.67 6.56 55.14
C ASP A 133 33.98 6.48 54.32
N ASP A 134 35.11 6.82 54.94
CA ASP A 134 36.43 6.74 54.28
C ASP A 134 36.83 5.32 53.85
N ALA A 135 36.21 4.29 54.44
CA ALA A 135 36.46 2.89 54.11
C ALA A 135 35.54 2.37 52.99
N GLY A 136 34.65 3.21 52.44
CA GLY A 136 33.81 2.92 51.27
C GLY A 136 32.32 2.89 51.57
N SER A 137 31.54 2.42 50.60
CA SER A 137 30.08 2.50 50.62
C SER A 137 29.41 1.14 50.83
N ILE A 138 28.29 1.15 51.54
CA ILE A 138 27.47 -0.03 51.86
C ILE A 138 26.03 0.28 51.43
N LEU A 139 25.46 -0.58 50.59
CA LEU A 139 24.05 -0.53 50.27
C LEU A 139 23.25 -1.15 51.42
N ILE A 140 22.35 -0.36 52.01
CA ILE A 140 21.43 -0.82 53.05
C ILE A 140 19.98 -0.65 52.62
N LYS A 141 19.07 -1.42 53.23
CA LYS A 141 17.62 -1.19 53.13
C LYS A 141 17.10 -0.77 54.49
N CYS A 142 16.51 0.41 54.59
CA CYS A 142 15.83 0.86 55.79
C CYS A 142 14.56 0.02 55.97
N ALA A 143 14.55 -0.93 56.91
CA ALA A 143 13.39 -1.77 57.19
C ALA A 143 12.29 -0.99 57.94
N ALA A 144 12.67 -0.15 58.89
CA ALA A 144 11.75 0.68 59.67
C ALA A 144 12.44 1.91 60.27
N ILE A 145 11.66 2.96 60.54
CA ILE A 145 12.12 4.12 61.32
C ILE A 145 11.70 3.88 62.78
N LEU A 146 12.68 3.77 63.68
CA LEU A 146 12.45 3.42 65.09
C LEU A 146 12.25 4.68 65.96
N SER A 147 12.92 5.77 65.61
CA SER A 147 12.82 7.06 66.29
C SER A 147 13.26 8.21 65.36
N PRO A 148 13.21 9.48 65.79
CA PRO A 148 13.76 10.61 65.03
C PRO A 148 15.27 10.50 64.70
N ASN A 149 16.00 9.61 65.38
CA ASN A 149 17.45 9.46 65.26
C ASN A 149 17.91 8.03 65.02
N ARG A 150 17.00 7.06 64.84
CA ARG A 150 17.36 5.64 64.70
C ARG A 150 16.52 4.95 63.65
N ILE A 151 17.18 4.17 62.81
CA ILE A 151 16.55 3.28 61.83
C ILE A 151 16.90 1.82 62.11
N ARG A 152 16.02 0.93 61.66
CA ARG A 152 16.29 -0.50 61.53
C ARG A 152 16.66 -0.81 60.09
N ILE A 153 17.74 -1.54 59.85
CA ILE A 153 18.17 -2.01 58.53
C ILE A 153 17.78 -3.47 58.32
N ALA A 154 17.61 -3.89 57.06
CA ALA A 154 17.10 -5.22 56.73
C ALA A 154 18.11 -6.37 56.90
N ALA A 155 19.40 -6.05 56.99
CA ALA A 155 20.49 -7.00 57.21
C ALA A 155 21.51 -6.36 58.16
N ASP A 156 22.11 -7.16 59.02
CA ASP A 156 23.09 -6.71 60.00
C ASP A 156 24.25 -5.95 59.34
N LEU A 157 24.70 -4.89 59.99
CA LEU A 157 25.77 -4.04 59.44
C LEU A 157 27.07 -4.84 59.33
N PRO A 158 27.75 -4.83 58.16
CA PRO A 158 28.93 -5.69 57.94
C PRO A 158 30.19 -5.20 58.67
N ARG A 159 30.21 -3.92 59.12
CA ARG A 159 31.31 -3.34 59.90
C ARG A 159 30.83 -2.21 60.80
N THR A 160 31.53 -1.98 61.91
CA THR A 160 31.25 -0.85 62.82
C THR A 160 31.64 0.46 62.15
N MET A 161 30.77 1.48 62.23
CA MET A 161 30.96 2.80 61.64
C MET A 161 30.67 3.88 62.69
N GLY A 162 31.71 4.61 63.11
CA GLY A 162 31.62 5.67 64.13
C GLY A 162 31.30 7.05 63.59
N THR A 163 31.55 7.28 62.30
CA THR A 163 31.22 8.50 61.55
C THR A 163 30.91 8.09 60.11
N GLY A 164 30.22 8.94 59.36
CA GLY A 164 29.85 8.67 57.97
C GLY A 164 28.62 9.46 57.56
N VAL A 165 28.13 9.15 56.37
CA VAL A 165 26.95 9.79 55.79
C VAL A 165 26.00 8.71 55.29
N LEU A 166 24.72 8.87 55.60
CA LEU A 166 23.65 8.12 54.98
C LEU A 166 22.99 8.99 53.90
N SER A 167 23.06 8.55 52.65
CA SER A 167 22.60 9.29 51.47
C SER A 167 21.97 8.37 50.43
N ARG A 168 21.62 8.92 49.26
CA ARG A 168 21.31 8.14 48.05
C ARG A 168 22.54 7.91 47.16
N CYS A 169 23.63 8.62 47.41
CA CYS A 169 24.77 8.67 46.50
C CYS A 169 26.04 8.91 47.31
N SER A 170 27.05 8.05 47.17
CA SER A 170 28.38 8.29 47.76
C SER A 170 29.35 8.99 46.82
N MET A 171 28.92 9.26 45.57
CA MET A 171 29.76 9.94 44.59
C MET A 171 29.93 11.41 44.94
N ASN A 172 31.14 11.94 44.74
CA ASN A 172 31.42 13.33 45.02
C ASN A 172 30.87 14.24 43.92
N HIS A 173 29.90 15.10 44.26
CA HIS A 173 29.31 16.06 43.33
C HIS A 173 30.27 17.24 43.11
N VAL A 174 30.72 17.45 41.87
CA VAL A 174 31.65 18.52 41.51
C VAL A 174 30.90 19.65 40.81
N GLY A 175 30.44 20.62 41.61
CA GLY A 175 29.57 21.71 41.14
C GLY A 175 28.19 21.22 40.68
N LYS A 176 27.45 22.06 39.94
CA LYS A 176 26.13 21.75 39.37
C LYS A 176 26.22 21.12 37.97
N ALA A 177 27.17 20.19 37.74
CA ALA A 177 27.48 19.73 36.37
C ALA A 177 27.95 18.28 36.21
N GLN A 178 28.52 17.64 37.24
CA GLN A 178 29.05 16.27 37.15
C GLN A 178 29.32 15.66 38.53
N ALA A 179 29.48 14.34 38.59
CA ALA A 179 29.99 13.63 39.76
C ALA A 179 31.30 12.91 39.43
N THR A 180 32.20 12.84 40.41
CA THR A 180 33.40 12.00 40.40
C THR A 180 33.21 10.84 41.36
N ALA A 181 33.42 9.61 40.90
CA ALA A 181 33.22 8.41 41.67
C ALA A 181 34.50 7.56 41.69
N ARG A 182 34.76 6.91 42.82
CA ARG A 182 35.85 5.96 43.05
C ARG A 182 35.30 4.52 43.01
N PRO A 183 36.16 3.50 42.83
CA PRO A 183 35.72 2.11 42.98
C PRO A 183 35.07 1.89 44.35
N GLY A 184 33.88 1.27 44.35
CA GLY A 184 33.05 1.06 45.53
C GLY A 184 31.95 2.10 45.72
N ASP A 185 31.96 3.22 44.98
CA ASP A 185 30.89 4.21 45.07
C ASP A 185 29.57 3.71 44.46
N ILE A 186 28.46 4.16 45.06
CA ILE A 186 27.11 3.75 44.70
C ILE A 186 26.26 4.99 44.46
N TRP A 187 25.46 4.96 43.40
CA TRP A 187 24.38 5.90 43.12
C TRP A 187 23.03 5.18 43.11
N LEU A 188 22.04 5.72 43.81
CA LEU A 188 20.66 5.24 43.85
C LEU A 188 19.71 6.33 43.35
N GLY A 189 18.99 6.03 42.28
CA GLY A 189 17.88 6.86 41.84
C GLY A 189 16.61 6.57 42.63
N ARG A 190 15.79 7.61 42.84
CA ARG A 190 14.39 7.45 43.27
C ARG A 190 13.62 6.54 42.31
N PRO A 191 12.46 5.97 42.73
CA PRO A 191 11.56 5.33 41.80
C PRO A 191 11.19 6.27 40.64
N ILE A 192 11.38 5.78 39.42
CA ILE A 192 11.03 6.44 38.17
C ILE A 192 10.15 5.51 37.35
N ASN A 193 9.33 6.09 36.49
CA ASN A 193 8.57 5.36 35.50
C ASN A 193 9.18 5.60 34.12
N ILE A 194 9.51 4.54 33.39
CA ILE A 194 10.07 4.64 32.04
C ILE A 194 9.15 4.02 30.97
N GLY A 195 7.88 3.74 31.24
CA GLY A 195 6.93 3.31 30.19
C GLY A 195 5.84 2.38 30.67
N ASN A 196 4.94 2.02 29.75
CA ASN A 196 3.91 1.00 29.94
C ASN A 196 4.32 -0.29 29.18
N ASP A 197 3.82 -1.43 29.65
CA ASP A 197 4.42 -2.77 29.48
C ASP A 197 4.77 -3.28 28.06
N MET A 198 5.78 -4.17 28.06
CA MET A 198 6.37 -5.06 27.03
C MET A 198 7.64 -4.60 26.29
N ASP A 199 7.82 -3.31 25.98
CA ASP A 199 8.91 -2.89 25.07
C ASP A 199 10.26 -2.60 25.76
N GLY A 200 10.26 -2.33 27.07
CA GLY A 200 11.47 -1.95 27.82
C GLY A 200 12.03 -0.57 27.42
N GLY A 201 12.91 -0.03 28.25
CA GLY A 201 13.52 1.29 28.04
C GLY A 201 15.04 1.22 27.91
N ALA A 202 15.69 2.38 27.99
CA ALA A 202 17.15 2.47 28.01
C ALA A 202 17.65 3.48 29.02
N VAL A 203 18.86 3.23 29.54
CA VAL A 203 19.60 4.19 30.36
C VAL A 203 20.87 4.57 29.63
N VAL A 204 21.10 5.86 29.46
CA VAL A 204 22.31 6.42 28.85
C VAL A 204 23.15 7.08 29.93
N VAL A 205 24.38 6.62 30.08
CA VAL A 205 25.36 7.13 31.03
C VAL A 205 26.48 7.81 30.28
N ARG A 206 26.59 9.14 30.40
CA ARG A 206 27.74 9.87 29.87
C ARG A 206 28.83 9.87 30.91
N ARG A 207 29.92 9.16 30.63
CA ARG A 207 31.03 8.99 31.56
C ARG A 207 32.39 9.06 30.87
N SER A 208 33.45 9.24 31.66
CA SER A 208 34.82 9.23 31.16
C SER A 208 35.11 7.95 30.40
N LEU A 209 35.80 8.06 29.27
CA LEU A 209 36.19 6.95 28.43
C LEU A 209 37.43 6.28 29.05
N ASN A 210 37.18 5.34 29.95
CA ASN A 210 38.20 4.55 30.62
C ASN A 210 37.71 3.10 30.86
N SER A 211 38.50 2.29 31.55
CA SER A 211 38.22 0.90 31.90
C SER A 211 37.33 0.73 33.14
N ALA A 212 36.82 1.82 33.73
CA ALA A 212 35.89 1.74 34.86
C ALA A 212 34.65 0.92 34.49
N GLU A 213 34.13 0.16 35.44
CA GLU A 213 32.90 -0.60 35.29
C GLU A 213 31.76 0.14 36.00
N ALA A 214 30.95 0.89 35.25
CA ALA A 214 29.69 1.42 35.74
C ALA A 214 28.62 0.34 35.59
N ARG A 215 28.41 -0.46 36.64
CA ARG A 215 27.48 -1.58 36.63
C ARG A 215 26.09 -1.05 36.98
N LEU A 216 25.17 -1.10 36.02
CA LEU A 216 23.80 -0.62 36.19
C LEU A 216 22.91 -1.77 36.66
N TYR A 217 22.10 -1.51 37.68
CA TYR A 217 21.09 -2.43 38.18
C TYR A 217 19.72 -1.78 38.16
N PHE A 218 18.68 -2.59 38.02
CA PHE A 218 17.29 -2.14 38.16
C PHE A 218 16.49 -3.09 39.05
N ILE A 219 15.42 -2.55 39.63
CA ILE A 219 14.35 -3.31 40.28
C ILE A 219 13.00 -2.75 39.82
N ASP A 220 12.01 -3.63 39.68
CA ASP A 220 10.62 -3.28 39.44
C ASP A 220 9.68 -4.32 40.10
N ALA A 221 8.38 -4.18 39.89
CA ALA A 221 7.38 -5.11 40.46
C ALA A 221 7.54 -6.56 39.97
N TYR A 222 8.12 -6.80 38.79
CA TYR A 222 8.32 -8.13 38.18
C TYR A 222 9.71 -8.70 38.45
N THR A 223 10.67 -7.82 38.75
CA THR A 223 12.07 -8.09 39.03
C THR A 223 12.41 -7.49 40.41
N PRO A 224 11.95 -8.12 41.51
CA PRO A 224 12.04 -7.53 42.85
C PRO A 224 13.46 -7.51 43.44
N ASN A 225 14.41 -8.18 42.80
CA ASN A 225 15.82 -8.24 43.19
C ASN A 225 16.68 -7.42 42.23
N TRP A 226 17.67 -6.71 42.76
CA TRP A 226 18.62 -5.93 41.96
C TRP A 226 19.25 -6.80 40.87
N THR A 227 18.88 -6.50 39.63
CA THR A 227 19.33 -7.26 38.46
C THR A 227 20.26 -6.41 37.62
N GLU A 228 21.49 -6.88 37.41
CA GLU A 228 22.51 -6.18 36.62
C GLU A 228 22.14 -6.16 35.13
N ARG A 229 22.48 -5.06 34.47
CA ARG A 229 22.43 -4.90 33.02
C ARG A 229 23.78 -4.44 32.51
N MET A 230 24.31 -5.17 31.53
CA MET A 230 25.48 -4.76 30.78
C MET A 230 25.11 -3.69 29.76
N TRP A 231 26.07 -2.83 29.43
CA TRP A 231 25.88 -1.84 28.37
C TRP A 231 25.77 -2.55 27.01
N SER A 232 24.87 -2.07 26.17
CA SER A 232 24.58 -2.60 24.84
C SER A 232 25.44 -1.95 23.75
N SER A 233 25.55 -0.62 23.79
CA SER A 233 26.31 0.17 22.82
C SER A 233 27.06 1.32 23.48
N ARG A 234 28.16 1.73 22.84
CA ARG A 234 28.98 2.87 23.25
C ARG A 234 29.19 3.82 22.09
N ARG A 235 28.88 5.10 22.30
CA ARG A 235 29.11 6.17 21.31
C ARG A 235 30.20 7.13 21.78
N GLN A 236 31.00 7.60 20.82
CA GLN A 236 32.08 8.56 21.01
C GLN A 236 32.10 9.52 19.81
N GLY A 237 32.51 10.77 20.03
CA GLY A 237 32.62 11.81 19.00
C GLY A 237 31.34 12.62 18.82
N GLY A 238 31.33 13.53 17.83
CA GLY A 238 30.23 14.47 17.60
C GLY A 238 30.06 15.42 18.80
N ASP A 239 28.84 15.49 19.33
CA ASP A 239 28.48 16.34 20.48
C ASP A 239 28.96 15.77 21.84
N ILE A 240 29.63 14.61 21.85
CA ILE A 240 30.20 14.01 23.05
C ILE A 240 31.60 14.60 23.28
N PRO A 241 31.86 15.26 24.43
CA PRO A 241 33.16 15.87 24.72
C PRO A 241 34.34 14.89 24.61
N PRO A 242 35.53 15.33 24.17
CA PRO A 242 36.74 14.50 24.17
C PRO A 242 37.02 13.91 25.56
N GLY A 243 37.36 12.61 25.58
CA GLY A 243 37.58 11.86 26.83
C GLY A 243 36.32 11.31 27.49
N PHE A 244 35.14 11.47 26.87
CA PHE A 244 33.87 10.90 27.33
C PHE A 244 33.23 10.00 26.28
N ALA A 245 32.33 9.14 26.73
CA ALA A 245 31.46 8.32 25.88
C ALA A 245 30.07 8.16 26.50
N ASP A 246 29.07 7.99 25.64
CA ASP A 246 27.72 7.61 26.03
C ASP A 246 27.63 6.09 26.01
N TYR A 247 27.42 5.49 27.18
CA TYR A 247 27.16 4.06 27.34
C TYR A 247 25.65 3.87 27.48
N GLU A 248 25.05 3.14 26.55
CA GLU A 248 23.64 2.79 26.59
C GLU A 248 23.43 1.41 27.23
N TYR A 249 22.42 1.29 28.06
CA TYR A 249 22.00 0.07 28.74
C TYR A 249 20.55 -0.18 28.39
N ALA A 250 20.27 -1.28 27.69
CA ALA A 250 18.90 -1.72 27.45
C ALA A 250 18.33 -2.31 28.75
N ILE A 251 17.20 -1.79 29.22
CA ILE A 251 16.59 -2.20 30.49
C ILE A 251 15.13 -2.61 30.27
N PRO A 252 14.74 -3.87 30.52
CA PRO A 252 13.37 -4.33 30.36
C PRO A 252 12.51 -3.98 31.60
N MET A 253 12.74 -2.78 32.17
CA MET A 253 12.02 -2.31 33.36
C MET A 253 10.58 -1.98 32.99
N ARG A 254 9.63 -2.46 33.78
CA ARG A 254 8.19 -2.35 33.52
C ARG A 254 7.53 -1.46 34.55
N GLY A 255 6.97 -0.34 34.10
CA GLY A 255 6.30 0.62 34.97
C GLY A 255 7.27 1.34 35.92
N ASP A 256 6.89 1.39 37.20
CA ASP A 256 7.68 2.03 38.25
C ASP A 256 8.83 1.13 38.72
N GLY A 257 10.04 1.67 38.72
CA GLY A 257 11.22 0.97 39.19
C GLY A 257 12.34 1.91 39.62
N SER A 258 13.34 1.35 40.30
CA SER A 258 14.50 2.10 40.78
C SER A 258 15.77 1.64 40.07
N LEU A 259 16.69 2.59 39.89
CA LEU A 259 17.98 2.36 39.27
C LEU A 259 19.09 2.46 40.33
N ARG A 260 20.11 1.62 40.19
CA ARG A 260 21.33 1.67 40.97
C ARG A 260 22.53 1.58 40.06
N MET A 261 23.60 2.29 40.39
CA MET A 261 24.88 2.16 39.71
C MET A 261 26.01 1.96 40.70
N ASP A 262 26.79 0.91 40.48
CA ASP A 262 27.97 0.59 41.28
C ASP A 262 29.22 0.81 40.43
N ILE A 263 30.21 1.51 40.97
CA ILE A 263 31.47 1.80 40.26
C ILE A 263 32.54 0.78 40.65
N GLY A 264 33.13 0.14 39.65
CA GLY A 264 34.22 -0.81 39.83
C GLY A 264 35.48 -0.44 39.04
N VAL A 265 36.56 -1.17 39.34
CA VAL A 265 37.87 -1.15 38.66
C VAL A 265 38.69 0.13 38.88
N GLU A 266 38.21 1.29 38.43
CA GLU A 266 38.92 2.57 38.57
C GLU A 266 37.94 3.74 38.71
N SER A 267 38.48 4.93 39.04
CA SER A 267 37.66 6.14 39.20
C SER A 267 37.05 6.60 37.88
N VAL A 268 35.85 7.17 37.93
CA VAL A 268 35.09 7.63 36.76
C VAL A 268 34.47 9.00 37.00
N THR A 269 34.41 9.82 35.95
CA THR A 269 33.64 11.07 35.96
C THR A 269 32.33 10.84 35.20
N ILE A 270 31.19 11.10 35.82
CA ILE A 270 29.85 10.94 35.22
C ILE A 270 29.24 12.33 35.04
N LYS A 271 28.93 12.68 33.79
CA LYS A 271 28.26 13.95 33.43
C LYS A 271 26.76 13.88 33.66
N HIS A 272 26.13 12.79 33.23
CA HIS A 272 24.70 12.60 33.42
C HIS A 272 24.29 11.13 33.29
N ILE A 273 23.15 10.81 33.91
CA ILE A 273 22.42 9.54 33.74
C ILE A 273 21.03 9.90 33.22
N ILE A 274 20.63 9.33 32.09
CA ILE A 274 19.35 9.61 31.45
C ILE A 274 18.60 8.30 31.27
N ALA A 275 17.42 8.18 31.88
CA ALA A 275 16.53 7.05 31.67
C ALA A 275 15.43 7.44 30.69
N LEU A 276 15.17 6.57 29.71
CA LEU A 276 14.32 6.81 28.55
C LEU A 276 13.33 5.65 28.39
N SER A 277 12.15 5.97 27.86
CA SER A 277 11.11 4.98 27.58
C SER A 277 11.35 4.10 26.36
N THR A 278 12.36 4.42 25.55
CA THR A 278 12.79 3.62 24.40
C THR A 278 14.31 3.69 24.25
N ALA A 279 14.92 2.70 23.59
CA ALA A 279 16.31 2.78 23.17
C ALA A 279 16.55 3.98 22.24
N THR A 280 17.77 4.53 22.22
CA THR A 280 18.03 5.76 21.45
C THR A 280 18.07 5.52 19.94
N GLY A 281 18.43 4.31 19.50
CA GLY A 281 18.62 3.98 18.09
C GLY A 281 19.82 4.69 17.43
N LEU A 282 20.66 5.39 18.21
CA LEU A 282 21.75 6.22 17.68
C LEU A 282 23.03 5.42 17.35
N GLY A 283 23.01 4.10 17.49
CA GLY A 283 24.11 3.20 17.10
C GLY A 283 25.35 3.29 18.00
N GLY A 284 26.51 2.92 17.46
CA GLY A 284 27.81 2.97 18.17
C GLY A 284 28.58 1.66 18.10
N PHE A 285 29.64 1.56 18.90
CA PHE A 285 30.36 0.31 19.12
C PHE A 285 29.48 -0.62 19.96
N THR A 286 29.01 -1.73 19.37
CA THR A 286 28.20 -2.74 20.07
C THR A 286 29.09 -3.56 20.99
N ASN A 287 28.65 -3.78 22.22
CA ASN A 287 29.36 -4.62 23.17
C ASN A 287 29.42 -6.08 22.69
N PRO A 288 30.61 -6.66 22.43
CA PRO A 288 30.72 -8.06 21.99
C PRO A 288 30.11 -9.09 22.96
N ALA A 289 30.02 -8.75 24.26
CA ALA A 289 29.38 -9.59 25.26
C ALA A 289 27.85 -9.72 25.05
N MET A 290 27.26 -8.91 24.17
CA MET A 290 25.82 -8.95 23.85
C MET A 290 25.47 -9.94 22.74
N ARG A 291 26.45 -10.67 22.21
CA ARG A 291 26.23 -11.63 21.13
C ARG A 291 25.26 -12.75 21.55
N PRO A 292 24.45 -13.29 20.62
CA PRO A 292 23.55 -14.39 20.96
C PRO A 292 24.29 -15.63 21.45
N ALA A 293 23.62 -16.43 22.28
CA ALA A 293 24.14 -17.72 22.70
C ALA A 293 24.29 -18.67 21.50
N ALA A 294 25.28 -19.58 21.56
CA ALA A 294 25.43 -20.62 20.55
C ALA A 294 24.15 -21.48 20.50
N PRO A 295 23.54 -21.69 19.32
CA PRO A 295 22.32 -22.47 19.22
C PRO A 295 22.62 -23.97 19.39
N VAL A 296 21.58 -24.75 19.67
CA VAL A 296 21.65 -26.22 19.69
C VAL A 296 21.07 -26.76 18.39
N MET A 297 21.72 -27.73 17.74
CA MET A 297 21.17 -28.40 16.56
C MET A 297 19.95 -29.24 16.95
N ALA A 298 18.84 -29.09 16.22
CA ALA A 298 17.60 -29.81 16.45
C ALA A 298 17.34 -30.88 15.38
N THR A 299 17.47 -30.54 14.09
CA THR A 299 17.31 -31.50 12.99
C THR A 299 18.44 -31.41 11.97
N PRO A 300 18.86 -32.55 11.38
CA PRO A 300 18.63 -33.92 11.86
C PRO A 300 19.12 -34.12 13.30
N ALA A 301 18.50 -35.07 14.03
CA ALA A 301 18.96 -35.42 15.38
C ALA A 301 20.40 -35.93 15.33
N ALA A 302 21.15 -35.75 16.42
CA ALA A 302 22.55 -36.19 16.49
C ALA A 302 22.66 -37.71 16.22
N ALA A 303 23.56 -38.08 15.31
CA ALA A 303 23.77 -39.44 14.82
C ALA A 303 22.55 -40.08 14.13
N ALA A 304 21.58 -39.28 13.65
CA ALA A 304 20.45 -39.82 12.89
C ALA A 304 20.91 -40.55 11.63
N ILE A 305 20.25 -41.66 11.31
CA ILE A 305 20.54 -42.48 10.12
C ILE A 305 19.37 -42.40 9.12
N ASN A 306 19.59 -42.90 7.91
CA ASN A 306 18.59 -42.93 6.84
C ASN A 306 18.05 -41.54 6.45
N ILE A 307 18.91 -40.53 6.52
CA ILE A 307 18.55 -39.17 6.11
C ILE A 307 18.44 -39.09 4.58
N ALA A 308 17.30 -38.61 4.08
CA ALA A 308 17.07 -38.40 2.66
C ALA A 308 18.05 -37.37 2.06
N GLU A 309 18.07 -37.21 0.73
CA GLU A 309 19.00 -36.30 0.05
C GLU A 309 18.82 -34.82 0.45
N ARG A 310 17.60 -34.44 0.84
CA ARG A 310 17.20 -33.05 1.10
C ARG A 310 16.62 -32.88 2.51
N PRO A 311 17.41 -33.11 3.58
CA PRO A 311 16.90 -32.92 4.92
C PRO A 311 16.67 -31.44 5.23
N THR A 312 15.70 -31.17 6.11
CA THR A 312 15.60 -29.88 6.78
C THR A 312 16.58 -29.83 7.94
N LEU A 313 17.52 -28.89 7.87
CA LEU A 313 18.41 -28.53 8.96
C LEU A 313 17.71 -27.53 9.87
N SER A 314 17.78 -27.69 11.19
CA SER A 314 17.20 -26.71 12.12
C SER A 314 17.95 -26.61 13.44
N VAL A 315 17.76 -25.49 14.12
CA VAL A 315 18.23 -25.24 15.50
C VAL A 315 17.07 -25.21 16.48
N GLY A 316 17.32 -25.58 17.74
CA GLY A 316 16.29 -25.72 18.77
C GLY A 316 15.76 -24.41 19.34
N GLY A 317 16.44 -23.28 19.12
CA GLY A 317 15.99 -21.98 19.59
C GLY A 317 17.04 -20.88 19.44
N TYR A 318 16.67 -19.70 19.91
CA TYR A 318 17.49 -18.48 19.89
C TYR A 318 17.35 -17.74 21.24
N THR A 319 18.47 -17.27 21.77
CA THR A 319 18.51 -16.43 22.99
C THR A 319 19.63 -15.40 22.88
N SER A 320 19.36 -14.14 23.25
CA SER A 320 20.35 -13.06 23.33
C SER A 320 20.40 -12.46 24.75
N PRO A 321 21.60 -12.18 25.30
CA PRO A 321 21.76 -11.50 26.59
C PRO A 321 21.01 -10.17 26.69
N GLY A 322 20.87 -9.45 25.57
CA GLY A 322 20.16 -8.17 25.50
C GLY A 322 18.67 -8.28 25.17
N GLY A 323 18.14 -9.49 25.00
CA GLY A 323 16.77 -9.69 24.51
C GLY A 323 16.55 -9.26 23.05
N SER A 324 17.62 -8.96 22.30
CA SER A 324 17.56 -8.62 20.88
C SER A 324 16.85 -9.72 20.10
N ALA A 325 16.03 -9.35 19.10
CA ALA A 325 15.41 -10.32 18.21
C ALA A 325 16.43 -10.99 17.27
N GLN A 326 16.11 -12.18 16.77
CA GLN A 326 16.90 -12.86 15.75
C GLN A 326 16.75 -12.15 14.40
N ALA A 327 17.86 -11.90 13.72
CA ALA A 327 17.88 -11.39 12.34
C ALA A 327 18.23 -12.45 11.30
N GLY A 328 18.98 -13.49 11.68
CA GLY A 328 19.34 -14.54 10.75
C GLY A 328 19.92 -15.81 11.35
N VAL A 329 20.17 -16.79 10.48
CA VAL A 329 20.79 -18.08 10.78
C VAL A 329 21.68 -18.49 9.62
N GLN A 330 22.71 -19.27 9.90
CA GLN A 330 23.58 -19.87 8.89
C GLN A 330 23.83 -21.34 9.25
N PHE A 331 23.75 -22.22 8.26
CA PHE A 331 24.05 -23.64 8.37
C PHE A 331 25.23 -24.03 7.48
N GLN A 332 26.10 -24.88 8.01
CA GLN A 332 27.21 -25.47 7.26
C GLN A 332 27.16 -26.99 7.34
N VAL A 333 27.51 -27.62 6.22
CA VAL A 333 27.58 -29.09 6.08
C VAL A 333 28.98 -29.48 5.58
N SER A 334 29.58 -30.49 6.20
CA SER A 334 30.89 -31.02 5.80
C SER A 334 30.95 -32.55 5.94
N LYS A 335 31.91 -33.19 5.29
CA LYS A 335 32.23 -34.62 5.51
C LYS A 335 33.14 -34.83 6.73
N THR A 336 33.70 -33.76 7.30
CA THR A 336 34.58 -33.82 8.48
C THR A 336 34.11 -32.87 9.58
N ASN A 337 34.36 -33.24 10.83
CA ASN A 337 34.04 -32.41 12.00
C ASN A 337 34.86 -31.09 12.05
N SER A 338 35.95 -30.99 11.29
CA SER A 338 36.77 -29.78 11.23
C SER A 338 36.18 -28.66 10.37
N PHE A 339 35.22 -28.98 9.48
CA PHE A 339 34.70 -28.05 8.45
C PHE A 339 35.80 -27.40 7.60
N ALA A 340 36.93 -28.08 7.41
CA ALA A 340 38.03 -27.58 6.57
C ALA A 340 37.63 -27.45 5.09
N VAL A 341 36.76 -28.35 4.62
CA VAL A 341 36.11 -28.28 3.30
C VAL A 341 34.61 -28.32 3.51
N LEU A 342 33.91 -27.30 3.04
CA LEU A 342 32.46 -27.22 3.10
C LEU A 342 31.86 -27.94 1.90
N GLN A 343 30.87 -28.79 2.17
CA GLN A 343 30.02 -29.39 1.13
C GLN A 343 28.87 -28.42 0.80
N HIS A 344 28.42 -27.69 1.81
CA HIS A 344 27.43 -26.64 1.65
C HIS A 344 27.56 -25.57 2.73
N ASP A 345 27.31 -24.33 2.34
CA ASP A 345 27.11 -23.20 3.22
C ASP A 345 25.85 -22.48 2.76
N SER A 346 24.87 -22.34 3.65
CA SER A 346 23.63 -21.64 3.31
C SER A 346 23.80 -20.15 3.09
N GLY A 347 24.93 -19.57 3.52
CA GLY A 347 25.03 -18.14 3.75
C GLY A 347 24.10 -17.68 4.88
N GLU A 348 23.93 -16.36 4.99
CA GLU A 348 22.96 -15.76 5.91
C GLU A 348 21.53 -15.95 5.38
N ILE A 349 20.72 -16.65 6.15
CA ILE A 349 19.28 -16.79 5.94
C ILE A 349 18.59 -15.81 6.89
N ALA A 350 17.68 -14.98 6.38
CA ALA A 350 16.87 -14.06 7.20
C ALA A 350 16.05 -14.82 8.27
N ALA A 351 15.65 -14.13 9.34
CA ALA A 351 14.93 -14.61 10.54
C ALA A 351 14.17 -15.95 10.37
N SER A 352 14.91 -17.04 10.49
CA SER A 352 14.45 -18.43 10.38
C SER A 352 15.29 -19.27 11.33
N LEU A 353 14.76 -20.41 11.76
CA LEU A 353 15.48 -21.42 12.53
C LEU A 353 15.71 -22.70 11.75
N SER A 354 15.36 -22.72 10.45
CA SER A 354 15.45 -23.90 9.60
C SER A 354 15.88 -23.59 8.17
N TYR A 355 16.43 -24.60 7.50
CA TYR A 355 16.91 -24.55 6.13
C TYR A 355 16.74 -25.91 5.44
N LEU A 356 16.05 -25.93 4.29
CA LEU A 356 15.95 -27.13 3.45
C LEU A 356 17.19 -27.26 2.57
N LEU A 357 17.93 -28.36 2.71
CA LEU A 357 19.14 -28.60 1.92
C LEU A 357 18.81 -28.85 0.44
N PRO A 358 19.53 -28.25 -0.52
CA PRO A 358 19.33 -28.51 -1.94
C PRO A 358 19.82 -29.91 -2.35
N ALA A 359 19.25 -30.44 -3.44
CA ALA A 359 19.70 -31.70 -4.03
C ALA A 359 21.16 -31.62 -4.53
N GLY A 360 21.83 -32.75 -4.64
CA GLY A 360 23.20 -32.86 -5.13
C GLY A 360 24.30 -32.48 -4.12
N VAL A 361 23.95 -31.92 -2.95
CA VAL A 361 24.90 -31.66 -1.85
C VAL A 361 25.31 -32.95 -1.15
N LEU A 362 24.34 -33.82 -0.92
CA LEU A 362 24.53 -35.08 -0.20
C LEU A 362 24.74 -36.22 -1.18
N ILE A 363 25.60 -37.16 -0.76
CA ILE A 363 25.76 -38.46 -1.42
C ILE A 363 25.14 -39.51 -0.51
N ALA A 364 24.52 -40.54 -1.10
CA ALA A 364 23.94 -41.66 -0.38
C ALA A 364 25.00 -42.40 0.47
N ASN A 365 24.54 -43.09 1.53
CA ASN A 365 25.36 -43.89 2.43
C ASN A 365 26.62 -43.19 2.97
N THR A 366 26.51 -41.91 3.31
CA THR A 366 27.64 -41.05 3.71
C THR A 366 27.32 -40.31 5.01
N ILE A 367 28.32 -40.21 5.90
CA ILE A 367 28.22 -39.42 7.13
C ILE A 367 28.56 -37.97 6.82
N TYR A 368 27.71 -37.05 7.29
CA TYR A 368 27.93 -35.61 7.24
C TYR A 368 27.87 -34.99 8.63
N TYR A 369 28.66 -33.94 8.83
CA TYR A 369 28.72 -33.13 10.03
C TYR A 369 28.07 -31.78 9.75
N ILE A 370 27.29 -31.29 10.71
CA ILE A 370 26.54 -30.04 10.60
C ILE A 370 26.76 -29.15 11.82
N ARG A 371 26.78 -27.84 11.56
CA ARG A 371 26.78 -26.79 12.57
C ARG A 371 25.99 -25.59 12.08
N ALA A 372 25.48 -24.81 13.04
CA ALA A 372 24.76 -23.59 12.75
C ALA A 372 25.18 -22.46 13.68
N ARG A 373 24.92 -21.22 13.28
CA ARG A 373 25.05 -20.04 14.14
C ARG A 373 23.90 -19.08 13.85
N VAL A 374 23.56 -18.22 14.81
CA VAL A 374 22.45 -17.27 14.71
C VAL A 374 22.97 -15.84 14.83
N LYS A 375 22.25 -14.91 14.20
CA LYS A 375 22.56 -13.48 14.19
C LYS A 375 21.42 -12.71 14.83
N ASP A 376 21.73 -11.70 15.62
CA ASP A 376 20.74 -10.76 16.13
C ASP A 376 20.55 -9.53 15.22
N VAL A 377 19.52 -8.74 15.51
CA VAL A 377 19.23 -7.46 14.84
C VAL A 377 20.32 -6.40 15.01
N ALA A 378 21.22 -6.55 16.00
CA ALA A 378 22.39 -5.69 16.17
C ALA A 378 23.57 -6.12 15.27
N GLY A 379 23.41 -7.22 14.53
CA GLY A 379 24.41 -7.74 13.61
C GLY A 379 25.44 -8.68 14.24
N LEU A 380 25.30 -9.01 15.52
CA LEU A 380 26.21 -9.90 16.23
C LEU A 380 25.86 -11.37 15.95
N TRP A 381 26.87 -12.13 15.55
CA TRP A 381 26.78 -13.57 15.40
C TRP A 381 27.12 -14.29 16.70
N SER A 382 26.37 -15.34 17.01
CA SER A 382 26.74 -16.34 18.03
C SER A 382 28.02 -17.07 17.64
N ASP A 383 28.60 -17.77 18.60
CA ASP A 383 29.50 -18.87 18.26
C ASP A 383 28.74 -20.00 17.54
N TRP A 384 29.49 -20.86 16.86
CA TRP A 384 28.90 -22.02 16.20
C TRP A 384 28.35 -23.00 17.24
N ALA A 385 27.19 -23.58 16.93
CA ALA A 385 26.63 -24.72 17.64
C ALA A 385 27.65 -25.85 17.77
N ALA A 386 27.51 -26.64 18.83
CA ALA A 386 28.20 -27.93 18.92
C ALA A 386 27.92 -28.75 17.66
N VAL A 387 28.98 -29.29 17.06
CA VAL A 387 28.87 -30.05 15.82
C VAL A 387 28.10 -31.34 16.09
N THR A 388 27.12 -31.62 15.23
CA THR A 388 26.40 -32.90 15.21
C THR A 388 26.62 -33.58 13.87
N SER A 389 26.26 -34.85 13.76
CA SER A 389 26.37 -35.60 12.51
C SER A 389 25.11 -36.39 12.19
N PHE A 390 24.97 -36.79 10.93
CA PHE A 390 23.95 -37.73 10.48
C PHE A 390 24.49 -38.58 9.33
N THR A 391 23.83 -39.71 9.06
CA THR A 391 24.14 -40.63 7.97
C THR A 391 23.00 -40.64 6.96
N THR A 392 23.33 -40.41 5.69
CA THR A 392 22.36 -40.45 4.60
C THR A 392 21.87 -41.87 4.31
N ALA A 393 20.67 -41.99 3.76
CA ALA A 393 20.08 -43.26 3.34
C ALA A 393 20.95 -43.99 2.30
N ALA A 394 20.83 -45.31 2.23
CA ALA A 394 21.59 -46.15 1.30
C ALA A 394 21.30 -45.82 -0.17
N THR A 395 20.09 -45.37 -0.48
CA THR A 395 19.68 -44.87 -1.80
C THR A 395 18.76 -43.65 -1.63
N PHE A 396 18.78 -42.76 -2.62
CA PHE A 396 17.83 -41.65 -2.70
C PHE A 396 16.79 -41.95 -3.78
N ALA A 397 15.55 -42.25 -3.37
CA ALA A 397 14.44 -42.51 -4.28
C ALA A 397 13.28 -41.57 -3.95
N TYR A 398 12.90 -40.70 -4.88
CA TYR A 398 11.80 -39.73 -4.70
C TYR A 398 11.27 -39.22 -6.06
N VAL A 399 10.09 -38.61 -6.03
CA VAL A 399 9.53 -37.91 -7.20
C VAL A 399 10.19 -36.55 -7.33
N ALA A 400 10.71 -36.22 -8.50
CA ALA A 400 11.36 -34.94 -8.74
C ALA A 400 10.35 -33.78 -8.61
N SER A 401 10.81 -32.62 -8.13
CA SER A 401 9.99 -31.40 -8.12
C SER A 401 9.60 -31.04 -9.56
N PRO A 402 8.32 -30.77 -9.83
CA PRO A 402 7.90 -30.35 -11.16
C PRO A 402 8.36 -28.93 -11.48
N THR A 403 8.41 -28.62 -12.78
CA THR A 403 8.63 -27.26 -13.28
C THR A 403 7.33 -26.74 -13.89
N LEU A 404 6.88 -25.55 -13.50
CA LEU A 404 5.77 -24.85 -14.16
C LEU A 404 6.26 -24.26 -15.49
N VAL A 405 5.57 -24.60 -16.58
CA VAL A 405 5.89 -24.21 -17.96
C VAL A 405 4.92 -23.14 -18.46
N SER A 406 3.65 -23.21 -18.04
CA SER A 406 2.63 -22.21 -18.37
C SER A 406 1.78 -21.87 -17.14
N PRO A 407 1.43 -20.59 -16.92
CA PRO A 407 2.01 -19.41 -17.55
C PRO A 407 3.54 -19.34 -17.34
N ALA A 408 4.25 -18.64 -18.23
CA ALA A 408 5.68 -18.41 -18.04
C ALA A 408 5.93 -17.56 -16.78
N SER A 409 7.08 -17.74 -16.14
CA SER A 409 7.44 -16.92 -14.97
C SER A 409 7.52 -15.44 -15.35
N ASN A 410 6.88 -14.60 -14.54
CA ASN A 410 6.66 -13.17 -14.75
C ASN A 410 5.77 -12.80 -15.94
N ALA A 411 4.95 -13.72 -16.45
CA ALA A 411 3.96 -13.38 -17.47
C ALA A 411 2.98 -12.31 -16.96
N ILE A 412 2.70 -11.34 -17.82
CA ILE A 412 1.76 -10.23 -17.56
C ILE A 412 0.50 -10.39 -18.41
N ASP A 413 -0.52 -9.57 -18.12
CA ASP A 413 -1.81 -9.58 -18.80
C ASP A 413 -2.49 -10.95 -18.82
N ILE A 414 -2.35 -11.68 -17.72
CA ILE A 414 -3.00 -12.97 -17.53
C ILE A 414 -4.52 -12.75 -17.34
N GLY A 415 -5.29 -13.46 -18.17
CA GLY A 415 -6.75 -13.51 -18.06
C GLY A 415 -7.22 -14.19 -16.76
N GLU A 416 -8.53 -14.23 -16.53
CA GLU A 416 -9.09 -14.76 -15.28
C GLU A 416 -8.85 -16.26 -15.08
N GLN A 417 -8.85 -17.04 -16.18
CA GLN A 417 -8.76 -18.50 -16.16
C GLN A 417 -7.60 -19.04 -17.00
N PRO A 418 -6.33 -18.76 -16.64
CA PRO A 418 -5.19 -19.30 -17.36
C PRO A 418 -5.12 -20.84 -17.25
N ILE A 419 -4.51 -21.47 -18.24
CA ILE A 419 -4.15 -22.89 -18.17
C ILE A 419 -2.79 -23.00 -17.49
N LEU A 420 -2.76 -23.69 -16.36
CA LEU A 420 -1.55 -24.05 -15.63
C LEU A 420 -0.98 -25.33 -16.22
N GLN A 421 0.32 -25.39 -16.49
CA GLN A 421 0.95 -26.56 -17.10
C GLN A 421 2.34 -26.83 -16.50
N THR A 422 2.66 -28.10 -16.29
CA THR A 422 4.00 -28.54 -15.86
C THR A 422 4.78 -29.25 -16.95
N GLY A 423 6.09 -29.40 -16.73
CA GLY A 423 6.91 -30.37 -17.43
C GLY A 423 6.52 -31.83 -17.12
N ALA A 424 7.21 -32.77 -17.74
CA ALA A 424 6.96 -34.21 -17.56
C ALA A 424 7.21 -34.66 -16.10
N PHE A 425 6.44 -35.65 -15.65
CA PHE A 425 6.66 -36.33 -14.39
C PHE A 425 8.00 -37.08 -14.42
N ALA A 426 8.79 -36.94 -13.36
CA ALA A 426 10.12 -37.56 -13.26
C ALA A 426 10.37 -38.14 -11.87
N VAL A 427 11.15 -39.21 -11.82
CA VAL A 427 11.54 -39.92 -10.59
C VAL A 427 13.06 -39.99 -10.54
N VAL A 428 13.64 -39.76 -9.37
CA VAL A 428 15.08 -39.92 -9.11
C VAL A 428 15.30 -41.24 -8.38
N GLY A 429 16.29 -42.02 -8.83
CA GLY A 429 16.81 -43.20 -8.10
C GLY A 429 15.82 -44.36 -7.87
N GLY A 430 14.74 -44.44 -8.65
CA GLY A 430 13.72 -45.49 -8.53
C GLY A 430 12.67 -45.43 -9.64
N ALA A 431 11.53 -46.09 -9.43
CA ALA A 431 10.39 -46.08 -10.34
C ALA A 431 9.07 -45.79 -9.60
N SER A 432 8.24 -44.92 -10.18
CA SER A 432 6.90 -44.58 -9.72
C SER A 432 6.08 -44.09 -10.91
N SER A 433 4.76 -44.28 -10.89
CA SER A 433 3.86 -43.70 -11.90
C SER A 433 3.21 -42.42 -11.36
N HIS A 434 2.87 -41.48 -12.25
CA HIS A 434 2.23 -40.22 -11.86
C HIS A 434 0.79 -40.48 -11.42
N ALA A 435 0.51 -40.33 -10.13
CA ALA A 435 -0.78 -40.64 -9.52
C ALA A 435 -1.70 -39.40 -9.37
N ALA A 436 -1.13 -38.25 -9.04
CA ALA A 436 -1.88 -37.01 -8.83
C ALA A 436 -0.97 -35.78 -8.91
N SER A 437 -1.57 -34.61 -9.10
CA SER A 437 -0.94 -33.31 -8.92
C SER A 437 -1.68 -32.48 -7.89
N GLN A 438 -0.99 -31.53 -7.26
CA GLN A 438 -1.63 -30.51 -6.43
C GLN A 438 -1.12 -29.13 -6.85
N TRP A 439 -2.05 -28.24 -7.15
CA TRP A 439 -1.83 -26.91 -7.68
C TRP A 439 -2.27 -25.89 -6.64
N GLN A 440 -1.44 -24.90 -6.36
CA GLN A 440 -1.78 -23.82 -5.44
C GLN A 440 -1.49 -22.46 -6.05
N VAL A 441 -2.35 -21.51 -5.70
CA VAL A 441 -2.22 -20.10 -6.06
C VAL A 441 -2.37 -19.28 -4.79
N ARG A 442 -1.48 -18.32 -4.58
CA ARG A 442 -1.61 -17.31 -3.52
C ARG A 442 -1.51 -15.91 -4.10
N THR A 443 -2.08 -14.94 -3.39
CA THR A 443 -1.82 -13.52 -3.64
C THR A 443 -0.41 -13.15 -3.19
N ALA A 444 0.10 -12.00 -3.65
CA ALA A 444 1.41 -11.50 -3.23
C ALA A 444 1.55 -11.34 -1.71
N ALA A 445 0.49 -10.90 -1.01
CA ALA A 445 0.44 -10.77 0.44
C ALA A 445 0.02 -12.06 1.18
N GLY A 446 -0.39 -13.10 0.46
CA GLY A 446 -0.90 -14.36 1.03
C GLY A 446 0.22 -15.33 1.44
N VAL A 447 -0.17 -16.36 2.18
CA VAL A 447 0.73 -17.45 2.64
C VAL A 447 0.27 -18.80 2.10
N TRP A 448 1.20 -19.74 1.97
CA TRP A 448 0.93 -21.05 1.39
C TRP A 448 0.11 -22.01 2.28
N THR A 449 -0.02 -21.71 3.57
CA THR A 449 -0.90 -22.44 4.51
C THR A 449 -2.36 -22.00 4.39
N ALA A 450 -2.63 -20.85 3.75
CA ALA A 450 -3.94 -20.33 3.42
C ALA A 450 -3.92 -19.72 2.01
N PRO A 451 -3.74 -20.57 0.96
CA PRO A 451 -3.62 -20.08 -0.41
C PRO A 451 -4.96 -19.48 -0.88
N ALA A 452 -4.89 -18.58 -1.86
CA ALA A 452 -6.08 -18.05 -2.52
C ALA A 452 -6.87 -19.17 -3.24
N TRP A 453 -6.16 -20.21 -3.68
CA TRP A 453 -6.76 -21.41 -4.22
C TRP A 453 -5.83 -22.62 -4.08
N ASP A 454 -6.42 -23.80 -3.85
CA ASP A 454 -5.76 -25.10 -3.79
C ASP A 454 -6.64 -26.14 -4.51
N SER A 455 -6.07 -26.89 -5.44
CA SER A 455 -6.80 -27.98 -6.11
C SER A 455 -7.09 -29.17 -5.21
N ALA A 456 -6.46 -29.24 -4.04
CA ALA A 456 -6.25 -30.48 -3.30
C ALA A 456 -5.59 -31.56 -4.20
N GLU A 457 -5.73 -32.83 -3.85
CA GLU A 457 -5.22 -33.93 -4.65
C GLU A 457 -6.05 -34.08 -5.94
N ASP A 458 -5.42 -33.81 -7.09
CA ASP A 458 -6.05 -33.88 -8.41
C ASP A 458 -5.50 -35.08 -9.20
N THR A 459 -6.33 -36.12 -9.34
CA THR A 459 -6.00 -37.36 -10.04
C THR A 459 -6.31 -37.33 -11.54
N VAL A 460 -6.90 -36.24 -12.04
CA VAL A 460 -7.34 -36.10 -13.44
C VAL A 460 -6.42 -35.16 -14.20
N ASN A 461 -6.18 -33.96 -13.67
CA ASN A 461 -5.39 -32.91 -14.31
C ASN A 461 -3.92 -33.02 -13.91
N LEU A 462 -3.26 -34.09 -14.37
CA LEU A 462 -1.90 -34.43 -13.93
C LEU A 462 -0.85 -33.42 -14.39
N LEU A 463 -0.89 -32.98 -15.65
CA LEU A 463 0.14 -32.10 -16.24
C LEU A 463 -0.39 -30.73 -16.66
N SER A 464 -1.72 -30.56 -16.74
CA SER A 464 -2.35 -29.32 -17.19
C SER A 464 -3.70 -29.14 -16.51
N ARG A 465 -3.98 -27.93 -16.01
CA ARG A 465 -5.23 -27.58 -15.32
C ARG A 465 -5.65 -26.14 -15.63
N THR A 466 -6.90 -25.94 -16.06
CA THR A 466 -7.50 -24.60 -16.16
C THR A 466 -7.84 -24.07 -14.77
N LEU A 467 -7.38 -22.87 -14.46
CA LEU A 467 -7.69 -22.22 -13.19
C LEU A 467 -9.19 -21.84 -13.14
N PRO A 468 -9.90 -22.08 -12.01
CA PRO A 468 -11.29 -21.68 -11.88
C PRO A 468 -11.47 -20.15 -11.94
N ALA A 469 -12.64 -19.71 -12.43
CA ALA A 469 -13.03 -18.30 -12.41
C ALA A 469 -13.10 -17.75 -10.97
N GLY A 470 -12.92 -16.44 -10.81
CA GLY A 470 -12.98 -15.75 -9.52
C GLY A 470 -11.74 -15.88 -8.62
N ILE A 471 -10.73 -16.67 -9.00
CA ILE A 471 -9.48 -16.81 -8.22
C ILE A 471 -8.52 -15.64 -8.47
N LEU A 472 -8.32 -15.29 -9.74
CA LEU A 472 -7.51 -14.16 -10.14
C LEU A 472 -8.41 -12.93 -10.23
N ALA A 473 -8.04 -11.86 -9.53
CA ALA A 473 -8.73 -10.58 -9.63
C ALA A 473 -8.03 -9.70 -10.69
N ALA A 474 -8.82 -8.94 -11.45
CA ALA A 474 -8.30 -7.93 -12.35
C ALA A 474 -7.63 -6.77 -11.58
N GLY A 475 -6.91 -5.92 -12.30
CA GLY A 475 -6.28 -4.71 -11.77
C GLY A 475 -4.77 -4.79 -11.63
N GLN A 476 -4.08 -5.53 -12.53
CA GLN A 476 -2.63 -5.70 -12.50
C GLN A 476 -2.12 -6.31 -11.17
N GLN A 477 -2.89 -7.25 -10.64
CA GLN A 477 -2.60 -7.91 -9.38
C GLN A 477 -1.57 -9.03 -9.57
N GLN A 478 -0.69 -9.19 -8.58
CA GLN A 478 0.35 -10.21 -8.60
C GLN A 478 -0.08 -11.46 -7.84
N TYR A 479 0.11 -12.61 -8.49
CA TYR A 479 -0.14 -13.93 -7.92
C TYR A 479 1.08 -14.82 -8.07
N PHE A 480 1.23 -15.75 -7.13
CA PHE A 480 2.29 -16.74 -7.11
C PHE A 480 1.67 -18.13 -7.22
N LEU A 481 2.27 -18.97 -8.06
CA LEU A 481 1.78 -20.33 -8.33
C LEU A 481 2.87 -21.35 -8.02
N ARG A 482 2.46 -22.48 -7.46
CA ARG A 482 3.32 -23.65 -7.29
C ARG A 482 2.53 -24.93 -7.49
N VAL A 483 3.25 -26.01 -7.79
CA VAL A 483 2.68 -27.33 -8.02
C VAL A 483 3.60 -28.41 -7.47
N ARG A 484 3.04 -29.54 -7.03
CA ARG A 484 3.79 -30.77 -6.73
C ARG A 484 3.11 -31.97 -7.38
N HIS A 485 3.91 -32.99 -7.65
CA HIS A 485 3.45 -34.25 -8.26
C HIS A 485 3.46 -35.36 -7.21
N LYS A 486 2.58 -36.34 -7.35
CA LYS A 486 2.53 -37.53 -6.49
C LYS A 486 2.85 -38.76 -7.31
N GLY A 487 3.81 -39.55 -6.84
CA GLY A 487 4.08 -40.90 -7.34
C GLY A 487 3.19 -41.91 -6.63
N SER A 488 2.75 -42.94 -7.34
CA SER A 488 1.94 -44.04 -6.80
C SER A 488 2.62 -44.81 -5.67
N THR A 489 3.95 -44.84 -5.66
CA THR A 489 4.77 -45.59 -4.69
C THR A 489 5.64 -44.70 -3.81
N LEU A 490 6.12 -43.57 -4.33
CA LEU A 490 7.09 -42.69 -3.65
C LEU A 490 6.44 -41.46 -2.98
N GLY A 491 5.12 -41.32 -3.09
CA GLY A 491 4.39 -40.20 -2.48
C GLY A 491 4.63 -38.87 -3.19
N TRP A 492 4.45 -37.77 -2.47
CA TRP A 492 4.55 -36.42 -3.01
C TRP A 492 6.00 -36.00 -3.23
N SER A 493 6.26 -35.30 -4.34
CA SER A 493 7.46 -34.50 -4.51
C SER A 493 7.43 -33.24 -3.65
N GLU A 494 8.61 -32.64 -3.52
CA GLU A 494 8.73 -31.26 -3.10
C GLU A 494 8.01 -30.33 -4.09
N TRP A 495 7.47 -29.21 -3.58
CA TRP A 495 6.86 -28.19 -4.42
C TRP A 495 7.83 -27.65 -5.47
N SER A 496 7.29 -27.29 -6.64
CA SER A 496 8.01 -26.55 -7.66
C SER A 496 8.55 -25.23 -7.09
N ASN A 497 9.53 -24.67 -7.78
CA ASN A 497 9.78 -23.24 -7.66
C ASN A 497 8.47 -22.48 -7.93
N GLU A 498 8.22 -21.44 -7.15
CA GLU A 498 7.08 -20.59 -7.42
C GLU A 498 7.34 -19.74 -8.67
N ILE A 499 6.29 -19.50 -9.45
CA ILE A 499 6.30 -18.52 -10.53
C ILE A 499 5.40 -17.36 -10.15
N LYS A 500 5.75 -16.16 -10.63
CA LYS A 500 4.92 -14.96 -10.48
C LYS A 500 4.16 -14.70 -11.77
N ILE A 501 2.92 -14.26 -11.66
CA ILE A 501 2.14 -13.71 -12.79
C ILE A 501 1.48 -12.39 -12.41
N THR A 502 1.14 -11.59 -13.41
CA THR A 502 0.36 -10.35 -13.25
C THR A 502 -0.93 -10.42 -14.08
N THR A 503 -2.07 -10.13 -13.45
CA THR A 503 -3.38 -10.18 -14.11
C THR A 503 -3.62 -8.98 -15.02
N LYS A 504 -4.58 -9.09 -15.96
CA LYS A 504 -5.03 -7.94 -16.77
C LYS A 504 -5.58 -6.80 -15.90
N GLN A 505 -5.56 -5.58 -16.44
CA GLN A 505 -6.14 -4.40 -15.78
C GLN A 505 -7.65 -4.55 -15.55
N VAL A 506 -8.37 -5.09 -16.53
CA VAL A 506 -9.81 -5.39 -16.47
C VAL A 506 -10.05 -6.71 -17.19
N TYR A 507 -10.95 -7.55 -16.68
CA TYR A 507 -11.48 -8.67 -17.44
C TYR A 507 -12.69 -8.19 -18.24
N ALA A 508 -12.56 -8.19 -19.57
CA ALA A 508 -13.59 -7.75 -20.48
C ALA A 508 -14.06 -8.93 -21.34
N ASN A 509 -15.37 -9.03 -21.53
CA ASN A 509 -15.99 -9.88 -22.51
C ASN A 509 -16.00 -9.14 -23.84
N ILE A 510 -15.24 -9.68 -24.79
CA ILE A 510 -15.06 -9.07 -26.11
C ILE A 510 -15.60 -10.05 -27.15
N ALA A 511 -16.51 -9.56 -27.99
CA ALA A 511 -16.96 -10.24 -29.19
C ALA A 511 -16.56 -9.41 -30.42
N GLY A 512 -16.01 -10.05 -31.44
CA GLY A 512 -15.61 -9.35 -32.65
C GLY A 512 -15.83 -10.13 -33.93
N VAL A 513 -15.86 -9.39 -35.03
CA VAL A 513 -15.92 -9.90 -36.41
C VAL A 513 -14.90 -9.18 -37.30
N VAL A 514 -14.35 -9.90 -38.27
CA VAL A 514 -13.48 -9.35 -39.31
C VAL A 514 -14.16 -9.45 -40.67
N LEU A 515 -14.07 -8.39 -41.48
CA LEU A 515 -14.47 -8.45 -42.88
C LEU A 515 -13.39 -9.17 -43.69
N LEU A 516 -13.68 -10.37 -44.15
CA LEU A 516 -12.77 -11.16 -44.99
C LEU A 516 -12.80 -10.72 -46.46
N ALA A 517 -13.99 -10.36 -46.96
CA ALA A 517 -14.20 -9.83 -48.30
C ALA A 517 -15.44 -8.93 -48.34
N SER A 518 -15.32 -7.77 -48.98
CA SER A 518 -16.45 -6.89 -49.30
C SER A 518 -17.28 -7.45 -50.47
N GLY A 519 -18.53 -6.99 -50.58
CA GLY A 519 -19.49 -7.48 -51.58
C GLY A 519 -20.17 -8.79 -51.19
N GLY A 520 -20.64 -9.56 -52.17
CA GLY A 520 -21.19 -10.91 -51.94
C GLY A 520 -22.51 -10.97 -51.17
N ASP A 521 -23.38 -9.96 -51.31
CA ASP A 521 -24.73 -9.89 -50.75
C ASP A 521 -24.75 -10.08 -49.22
N GLY A 522 -23.95 -9.29 -48.50
CA GLY A 522 -23.86 -9.31 -47.03
C GLY A 522 -22.44 -9.23 -46.45
N GLY A 523 -21.41 -9.25 -47.31
CA GLY A 523 -20.02 -9.36 -46.91
C GLY A 523 -19.69 -10.77 -46.39
N THR A 524 -18.43 -11.18 -46.57
CA THR A 524 -17.92 -12.39 -45.93
C THR A 524 -17.26 -12.00 -44.62
N TRP A 525 -17.81 -12.43 -43.49
CA TRP A 525 -17.26 -12.15 -42.16
C TRP A 525 -16.86 -13.43 -41.42
N ALA A 526 -15.89 -13.30 -40.52
CA ALA A 526 -15.54 -14.34 -39.56
C ALA A 526 -15.48 -13.77 -38.15
N TYR A 527 -15.78 -14.59 -37.15
CA TYR A 527 -15.62 -14.21 -35.75
C TYR A 527 -14.15 -14.18 -35.36
N ILE A 528 -13.78 -13.23 -34.51
CA ILE A 528 -12.42 -13.05 -34.03
C ILE A 528 -12.40 -12.85 -32.52
N ASP A 529 -11.29 -13.24 -31.90
CA ASP A 529 -10.98 -12.89 -30.50
C ASP A 529 -10.53 -11.42 -30.38
N ALA A 530 -10.17 -11.00 -29.17
CA ALA A 530 -9.71 -9.65 -28.86
C ALA A 530 -8.42 -9.25 -29.60
N ASP A 531 -7.62 -10.22 -30.02
CA ASP A 531 -6.34 -10.03 -30.71
C ASP A 531 -6.49 -10.09 -32.24
N GLY A 532 -7.69 -10.43 -32.74
CA GLY A 532 -8.00 -10.50 -34.16
C GLY A 532 -7.81 -11.89 -34.79
N ASN A 533 -7.56 -12.92 -33.98
CA ASN A 533 -7.46 -14.29 -34.48
C ASN A 533 -8.85 -14.86 -34.73
N THR A 534 -9.02 -15.58 -35.84
CA THR A 534 -10.28 -16.25 -36.15
C THR A 534 -10.63 -17.28 -35.08
N VAL A 535 -11.87 -17.22 -34.58
CA VAL A 535 -12.43 -18.21 -33.65
C VAL A 535 -13.53 -19.02 -34.33
N ALA A 536 -13.83 -20.20 -33.77
CA ALA A 536 -14.97 -21.00 -34.20
C ALA A 536 -16.28 -20.20 -34.01
N ASN A 537 -17.26 -20.44 -34.89
CA ASN A 537 -18.55 -19.77 -34.87
C ASN A 537 -19.21 -19.88 -33.48
N PRO A 538 -19.38 -18.77 -32.74
CA PRO A 538 -19.96 -18.80 -31.41
C PRO A 538 -21.44 -19.20 -31.46
N SER A 539 -21.87 -19.98 -30.47
CA SER A 539 -23.27 -20.40 -30.36
C SER A 539 -24.15 -19.26 -29.82
N ALA A 540 -25.47 -19.41 -29.94
CA ALA A 540 -26.41 -18.49 -29.28
C ALA A 540 -26.19 -18.43 -27.76
N ALA A 541 -25.77 -19.53 -27.12
CA ALA A 541 -25.46 -19.57 -25.70
C ALA A 541 -24.26 -18.68 -25.33
N TYR A 542 -23.24 -18.57 -26.22
CA TYR A 542 -22.12 -17.65 -26.02
C TYR A 542 -22.60 -16.19 -25.94
N PHE A 543 -23.40 -15.74 -26.92
CA PHE A 543 -23.91 -14.37 -26.91
C PHE A 543 -24.91 -14.14 -25.76
N ASN A 544 -25.69 -15.15 -25.38
CA ASN A 544 -26.60 -15.02 -24.23
C ASN A 544 -25.85 -14.93 -22.88
N ALA A 545 -24.65 -15.50 -22.78
CA ALA A 545 -23.80 -15.35 -21.60
C ALA A 545 -23.01 -14.02 -21.61
N HIS A 546 -22.81 -13.41 -22.77
CA HIS A 546 -22.09 -12.14 -22.89
C HIS A 546 -22.88 -10.99 -22.22
N PRO A 547 -22.29 -10.19 -21.30
CA PRO A 547 -23.03 -9.19 -20.51
C PRO A 547 -23.82 -8.16 -21.33
N VAL A 548 -23.26 -7.67 -22.45
CA VAL A 548 -23.97 -6.77 -23.37
C VAL A 548 -25.18 -7.47 -24.03
N PHE A 549 -24.96 -8.55 -24.78
CA PHE A 549 -26.01 -9.20 -25.58
C PHE A 549 -27.08 -9.90 -24.73
N GLY A 550 -26.66 -10.59 -23.67
CA GLY A 550 -27.53 -11.29 -22.73
C GLY A 550 -28.41 -10.37 -21.88
N SER A 551 -28.00 -9.11 -21.70
CA SER A 551 -28.79 -8.11 -20.96
C SER A 551 -29.78 -7.32 -21.83
N ILE A 552 -29.85 -7.60 -23.14
CA ILE A 552 -30.88 -7.05 -24.01
C ILE A 552 -32.18 -7.80 -23.74
N GLN A 553 -33.18 -7.08 -23.22
CA GLN A 553 -34.43 -7.69 -22.77
C GLN A 553 -35.61 -6.74 -22.90
N ASP A 554 -36.79 -7.33 -23.06
CA ASP A 554 -38.05 -6.59 -23.04
C ASP A 554 -38.32 -6.01 -21.65
N VAL A 555 -38.81 -4.78 -21.62
CA VAL A 555 -39.25 -4.08 -20.40
C VAL A 555 -40.51 -3.29 -20.68
N THR A 556 -41.37 -3.14 -19.66
CA THR A 556 -42.53 -2.25 -19.74
C THR A 556 -42.24 -0.96 -19.00
N ILE A 557 -42.34 0.19 -19.67
CA ILE A 557 -42.12 1.53 -19.09
C ILE A 557 -43.30 2.40 -19.48
N ASP A 558 -44.02 2.95 -18.49
CA ASP A 558 -45.20 3.80 -18.74
C ASP A 558 -46.23 3.14 -19.70
N GLY A 559 -46.45 1.84 -19.50
CA GLY A 559 -47.34 1.03 -20.34
C GLY A 559 -46.86 0.83 -21.79
N GLN A 560 -45.62 1.19 -22.11
CA GLN A 560 -44.96 0.97 -23.39
C GLN A 560 -44.07 -0.27 -23.32
N ILE A 561 -44.11 -1.12 -24.34
CA ILE A 561 -43.21 -2.27 -24.45
C ILE A 561 -41.95 -1.82 -25.18
N MET A 562 -40.84 -1.82 -24.45
CA MET A 562 -39.54 -1.37 -24.90
C MET A 562 -38.53 -2.51 -24.77
N VAL A 563 -37.37 -2.37 -25.40
CA VAL A 563 -36.23 -3.27 -25.28
C VAL A 563 -35.08 -2.48 -24.66
N LYS A 564 -34.60 -2.93 -23.51
CA LYS A 564 -33.40 -2.39 -22.87
C LYS A 564 -32.20 -2.71 -23.74
N VAL A 565 -31.40 -1.71 -24.09
CA VAL A 565 -30.11 -1.88 -24.76
C VAL A 565 -29.03 -1.38 -23.80
N PRO A 566 -28.18 -2.25 -23.24
CA PRO A 566 -27.13 -1.85 -22.31
C PRO A 566 -25.98 -1.16 -23.05
N LYS A 567 -25.25 -0.31 -22.32
CA LYS A 567 -24.04 0.34 -22.84
C LYS A 567 -23.00 -0.68 -23.27
N PHE A 568 -22.26 -0.33 -24.30
CA PHE A 568 -21.10 -1.09 -24.76
C PHE A 568 -20.05 -0.15 -25.36
N TYR A 569 -18.82 -0.67 -25.42
CA TYR A 569 -17.69 0.00 -26.02
C TYR A 569 -17.35 -0.69 -27.34
N ARG A 570 -17.16 0.08 -28.40
CA ARG A 570 -16.83 -0.42 -29.72
C ARG A 570 -15.36 -0.20 -30.05
N LYS A 571 -14.84 -0.98 -30.99
CA LYS A 571 -13.57 -0.72 -31.67
C LYS A 571 -13.70 -1.12 -33.13
N ARG A 572 -13.25 -0.24 -34.03
CA ARG A 572 -13.02 -0.56 -35.44
C ARG A 572 -11.54 -0.31 -35.69
N ALA A 573 -10.84 -1.29 -36.23
CA ALA A 573 -9.40 -1.16 -36.48
C ALA A 573 -8.93 -2.15 -37.54
N ILE A 574 -7.81 -1.82 -38.20
CA ILE A 574 -7.08 -2.78 -39.01
C ILE A 574 -6.32 -3.74 -38.08
N ILE A 575 -6.46 -5.04 -38.30
CA ILE A 575 -5.78 -6.08 -37.52
C ILE A 575 -4.28 -6.03 -37.85
N ALA A 576 -3.43 -5.95 -36.82
CA ALA A 576 -2.01 -5.66 -36.98
C ALA A 576 -1.16 -6.88 -37.37
N SER A 577 -1.54 -8.09 -36.96
CA SER A 577 -0.74 -9.31 -37.12
C SER A 577 -1.62 -10.56 -37.22
N GLY A 578 -1.01 -11.72 -37.48
CA GLY A 578 -1.71 -13.01 -37.62
C GLY A 578 -2.37 -13.21 -38.99
N ALA A 579 -3.21 -14.25 -39.09
CA ALA A 579 -3.84 -14.66 -40.36
C ALA A 579 -4.79 -13.62 -40.97
N ASN A 580 -5.27 -12.66 -40.16
CA ASN A 580 -6.16 -11.59 -40.58
C ASN A 580 -5.46 -10.22 -40.67
N ALA A 581 -4.13 -10.17 -40.61
CA ALA A 581 -3.37 -8.92 -40.72
C ALA A 581 -3.79 -8.09 -41.95
N GLY A 582 -3.98 -6.79 -41.78
CA GLY A 582 -4.41 -5.87 -42.83
C GLY A 582 -5.92 -5.81 -43.10
N LYS A 583 -6.72 -6.66 -42.45
CA LYS A 583 -8.19 -6.65 -42.59
C LYS A 583 -8.86 -5.80 -41.51
N GLU A 584 -10.03 -5.26 -41.82
CA GLU A 584 -10.84 -4.48 -40.88
C GLU A 584 -11.58 -5.40 -39.91
N GLY A 585 -11.26 -5.26 -38.62
CA GLY A 585 -11.98 -5.87 -37.51
C GLY A 585 -12.91 -4.88 -36.79
N ARG A 586 -13.96 -5.44 -36.19
CA ARG A 586 -14.99 -4.74 -35.44
C ARG A 586 -15.27 -5.51 -34.15
N TRP A 587 -15.12 -4.86 -33.02
CA TRP A 587 -15.28 -5.47 -31.71
C TRP A 587 -16.26 -4.68 -30.83
N ILE A 588 -16.95 -5.42 -29.97
CA ILE A 588 -17.76 -4.92 -28.86
C ILE A 588 -17.14 -5.46 -27.56
N SER A 589 -17.01 -4.57 -26.59
CA SER A 589 -16.57 -4.86 -25.22
C SER A 589 -17.65 -4.42 -24.24
N ASP A 590 -17.87 -5.22 -23.20
CA ASP A 590 -18.70 -4.86 -22.04
C ASP A 590 -18.03 -3.86 -21.09
N GLN A 591 -16.69 -3.73 -21.14
CA GLN A 591 -15.89 -2.86 -20.27
C GLN A 591 -15.12 -1.77 -21.03
N PRO A 592 -14.82 -0.63 -20.38
CA PRO A 592 -13.97 0.42 -20.93
C PRO A 592 -12.50 0.00 -20.91
N ILE A 593 -12.03 -0.59 -22.01
CA ILE A 593 -10.64 -1.01 -22.20
C ILE A 593 -9.94 -0.15 -23.25
N ALA A 594 -8.60 -0.11 -23.20
CA ALA A 594 -7.80 0.71 -24.09
C ALA A 594 -8.08 0.39 -25.58
N GLY A 595 -8.27 1.43 -26.38
CA GLY A 595 -8.58 1.32 -27.81
C GLY A 595 -10.05 1.05 -28.14
N TYR A 596 -10.93 0.95 -27.13
CA TYR A 596 -12.38 0.90 -27.31
C TYR A 596 -13.01 2.22 -26.85
N THR A 597 -14.04 2.66 -27.55
CA THR A 597 -14.77 3.91 -27.26
C THR A 597 -16.25 3.63 -27.05
N ILE A 598 -16.89 4.36 -26.14
CA ILE A 598 -18.33 4.22 -25.89
C ILE A 598 -19.11 4.62 -27.16
N HIS A 599 -20.14 3.85 -27.51
CA HIS A 599 -21.00 4.20 -28.64
C HIS A 599 -21.84 5.46 -28.29
N PRO A 600 -21.99 6.45 -29.20
CA PRO A 600 -22.68 7.72 -28.89
C PRO A 600 -24.14 7.60 -28.44
N ALA A 601 -24.79 6.49 -28.74
CA ALA A 601 -26.13 6.16 -28.24
C ALA A 601 -26.21 6.11 -26.69
N PHE A 602 -25.06 5.94 -26.02
CA PHE A 602 -24.93 5.90 -24.57
C PHE A 602 -24.30 7.17 -24.00
N ARG A 603 -24.44 8.29 -24.70
CA ARG A 603 -24.03 9.62 -24.24
C ARG A 603 -25.24 10.53 -24.16
N SER A 604 -25.38 11.26 -23.06
CA SER A 604 -26.46 12.21 -22.81
C SER A 604 -25.91 13.41 -22.06
N PHE A 605 -25.96 14.59 -22.68
CA PHE A 605 -25.45 15.85 -22.10
C PHE A 605 -24.02 15.76 -21.55
N GLY A 606 -23.12 15.07 -22.27
CA GLY A 606 -21.72 14.91 -21.88
C GLY A 606 -21.46 13.81 -20.83
N ALA A 607 -22.49 13.11 -20.35
CA ALA A 607 -22.38 11.98 -19.42
C ALA A 607 -22.64 10.63 -20.11
N ASP A 608 -22.03 9.56 -19.59
CA ASP A 608 -22.32 8.19 -20.00
C ASP A 608 -23.63 7.73 -19.35
N ILE A 609 -24.49 7.06 -20.11
CA ILE A 609 -25.68 6.37 -19.60
C ILE A 609 -25.48 4.86 -19.69
N ASP A 610 -26.01 4.12 -18.72
CA ASP A 610 -25.82 2.66 -18.66
C ASP A 610 -26.65 1.89 -19.69
N GLN A 611 -27.70 2.53 -20.22
CA GLN A 611 -28.60 1.92 -21.19
C GLN A 611 -29.47 2.99 -21.86
N PHE A 612 -30.10 2.61 -22.96
CA PHE A 612 -31.29 3.27 -23.47
C PHE A 612 -32.38 2.22 -23.74
N TRP A 613 -33.58 2.68 -24.07
CA TRP A 613 -34.71 1.81 -24.39
C TRP A 613 -35.18 2.05 -25.82
N TYR A 614 -35.15 0.99 -26.62
CA TYR A 614 -35.62 0.97 -28.00
C TYR A 614 -37.08 0.51 -28.02
N GLY A 615 -37.99 1.17 -28.72
CA GLY A 615 -39.39 0.71 -28.80
C GLY A 615 -39.43 -0.68 -29.40
N LYS A 616 -40.08 -1.65 -28.73
CA LYS A 616 -40.15 -3.03 -29.22
C LYS A 616 -40.81 -3.11 -30.59
N TYR A 617 -41.88 -2.36 -30.79
CA TYR A 617 -42.67 -2.35 -32.01
C TYR A 617 -42.48 -1.03 -32.76
N GLN A 618 -42.80 -1.04 -34.06
CA GLN A 618 -43.00 0.20 -34.81
C GLN A 618 -44.09 1.01 -34.12
N ALA A 619 -43.95 2.33 -34.05
CA ALA A 619 -44.83 3.10 -33.19
C ALA A 619 -46.25 3.16 -33.75
N SER A 620 -47.25 3.08 -32.88
CA SER A 620 -48.62 3.55 -33.13
C SER A 620 -48.86 4.87 -32.39
N LYS A 621 -50.11 5.37 -32.34
CA LYS A 621 -50.47 6.55 -31.54
C LYS A 621 -51.62 6.26 -30.59
N SER A 622 -51.44 6.72 -29.35
CA SER A 622 -52.52 6.86 -28.37
C SER A 622 -52.82 8.34 -28.19
N GLY A 623 -53.86 8.84 -28.86
CA GLY A 623 -54.14 10.27 -28.93
C GLY A 623 -53.01 11.03 -29.63
N THR A 624 -52.37 11.97 -28.93
CA THR A 624 -51.23 12.74 -29.43
C THR A 624 -49.87 12.11 -29.17
N MET A 625 -49.80 11.00 -28.42
CA MET A 625 -48.54 10.38 -27.99
C MET A 625 -48.18 9.18 -28.87
N LEU A 626 -46.92 9.07 -29.31
CA LEU A 626 -46.41 7.83 -29.91
C LEU A 626 -46.46 6.70 -28.90
N GLU A 627 -46.73 5.46 -29.29
CA GLU A 627 -46.75 4.31 -28.39
C GLU A 627 -46.09 3.09 -29.03
N SER A 628 -45.58 2.17 -28.20
CA SER A 628 -45.02 0.88 -28.64
C SER A 628 -45.76 -0.25 -27.93
N LYS A 629 -46.71 -0.87 -28.62
CA LYS A 629 -47.57 -1.93 -28.09
C LYS A 629 -47.88 -3.01 -29.14
N PRO A 630 -48.10 -4.27 -28.72
CA PRO A 630 -48.52 -5.33 -29.62
C PRO A 630 -49.94 -5.10 -30.15
N GLY A 631 -50.28 -5.72 -31.28
CA GLY A 631 -51.61 -5.72 -31.87
C GLY A 631 -52.06 -4.42 -32.51
N MET A 632 -51.26 -3.36 -32.49
CA MET A 632 -51.59 -2.04 -33.02
C MET A 632 -51.24 -1.93 -34.52
N SER A 633 -51.94 -1.06 -35.25
CA SER A 633 -51.49 -0.61 -36.57
C SER A 633 -50.41 0.47 -36.42
N PRO A 634 -49.35 0.47 -37.24
CA PRO A 634 -48.31 1.49 -37.17
C PRO A 634 -48.90 2.87 -37.50
N VAL A 635 -48.27 3.91 -36.96
CA VAL A 635 -48.55 5.29 -37.38
C VAL A 635 -48.06 5.49 -38.81
N LEU A 636 -48.89 6.13 -39.63
CA LEU A 636 -48.61 6.43 -41.04
C LEU A 636 -48.76 7.93 -41.27
N ALA A 637 -48.22 8.43 -42.40
CA ALA A 637 -48.37 9.82 -42.83
C ALA A 637 -47.98 10.83 -41.74
N ILE A 638 -46.95 10.51 -40.97
CA ILE A 638 -46.41 11.39 -39.93
C ILE A 638 -45.15 12.09 -40.43
N THR A 639 -45.01 13.38 -40.14
CA THR A 639 -43.78 14.14 -40.37
C THR A 639 -42.74 13.87 -39.29
N LEU A 640 -41.46 14.18 -39.54
CA LEU A 640 -40.42 14.06 -38.52
C LEU A 640 -40.73 14.95 -37.30
N THR A 641 -41.17 16.18 -37.54
CA THR A 641 -41.52 17.14 -36.48
C THR A 641 -42.67 16.62 -35.61
N GLU A 642 -43.70 16.02 -36.22
CA GLU A 642 -44.80 15.41 -35.47
C GLU A 642 -44.37 14.17 -34.70
N ALA A 643 -43.48 13.32 -35.24
CA ALA A 643 -42.95 12.17 -34.54
C ALA A 643 -42.16 12.58 -33.29
N ILE A 644 -41.30 13.60 -33.40
CA ILE A 644 -40.56 14.18 -32.28
C ILE A 644 -41.52 14.75 -31.23
N ALA A 645 -42.50 15.56 -31.64
CA ALA A 645 -43.47 16.15 -30.74
C ALA A 645 -44.34 15.09 -30.03
N ALA A 646 -44.79 14.07 -30.77
CA ALA A 646 -45.63 13.00 -30.24
C ALA A 646 -44.87 12.07 -29.28
N ALA A 647 -43.56 11.85 -29.48
CA ALA A 647 -42.74 11.18 -28.49
C ALA A 647 -42.54 12.05 -27.23
N ALA A 648 -42.22 13.34 -27.42
CA ALA A 648 -41.98 14.28 -26.33
C ALA A 648 -43.24 14.52 -25.45
N ALA A 649 -44.43 14.41 -26.03
CA ALA A 649 -45.70 14.52 -25.32
C ALA A 649 -45.86 13.49 -24.18
N ARG A 650 -45.11 12.37 -24.22
CA ARG A 650 -45.07 11.41 -23.10
C ARG A 650 -44.36 11.91 -21.86
N ASN A 651 -43.50 12.92 -21.98
CA ASN A 651 -42.68 13.42 -20.88
C ASN A 651 -43.46 14.38 -19.98
N THR A 652 -44.60 13.91 -19.46
CA THR A 652 -45.48 14.67 -18.58
C THR A 652 -45.83 13.83 -17.35
N ARG A 653 -46.39 14.46 -16.31
CA ARG A 653 -46.88 13.77 -15.09
C ARG A 653 -45.82 12.87 -14.41
N GLY A 654 -44.56 13.32 -14.36
CA GLY A 654 -43.47 12.60 -13.70
C GLY A 654 -42.75 11.57 -14.57
N VAL A 655 -43.16 11.40 -15.82
CA VAL A 655 -42.45 10.61 -16.84
C VAL A 655 -41.51 11.52 -17.63
N ALA A 656 -40.30 11.06 -17.95
CA ALA A 656 -39.32 11.82 -18.70
C ALA A 656 -38.48 10.90 -19.62
N GLY A 657 -37.74 11.50 -20.56
CA GLY A 657 -36.75 10.81 -21.40
C GLY A 657 -37.27 10.12 -22.66
N PHE A 658 -38.59 10.05 -22.89
CA PHE A 658 -39.14 9.58 -24.16
C PHE A 658 -38.76 10.52 -25.31
N MET A 659 -38.42 9.95 -26.45
CA MET A 659 -38.01 10.67 -27.65
C MET A 659 -38.33 9.86 -28.89
N SER A 660 -38.34 10.51 -30.06
CA SER A 660 -38.30 9.77 -31.32
C SER A 660 -36.96 9.05 -31.41
N LEU A 661 -36.94 7.88 -32.04
CA LEU A 661 -35.71 7.10 -32.21
C LEU A 661 -34.62 7.94 -32.91
N SER A 662 -33.41 7.90 -32.37
CA SER A 662 -32.26 8.61 -32.95
C SER A 662 -31.44 7.72 -33.89
N PHE A 663 -30.68 8.37 -34.77
CA PHE A 663 -29.78 7.72 -35.70
C PHE A 663 -28.69 6.92 -34.99
N TYR A 664 -28.13 7.44 -33.88
CA TYR A 664 -27.17 6.71 -33.06
C TYR A 664 -27.80 5.49 -32.36
N GLN A 665 -29.05 5.56 -31.91
CA GLN A 665 -29.72 4.39 -31.32
C GLN A 665 -29.94 3.29 -32.37
N ALA A 666 -30.29 3.64 -33.60
CA ALA A 666 -30.36 2.69 -34.71
C ALA A 666 -28.98 2.10 -35.05
N ALA A 667 -27.93 2.94 -35.08
CA ALA A 667 -26.56 2.51 -35.35
C ALA A 667 -26.00 1.57 -34.25
N ALA A 668 -26.42 1.74 -33.00
CA ALA A 668 -26.05 0.82 -31.92
C ALA A 668 -26.62 -0.59 -32.15
N ILE A 669 -27.88 -0.70 -32.62
CA ILE A 669 -28.50 -1.98 -32.98
C ILE A 669 -27.79 -2.61 -34.18
N GLN A 670 -27.42 -1.80 -35.17
CA GLN A 670 -26.61 -2.21 -36.31
C GLN A 670 -25.26 -2.82 -35.89
N TRP A 671 -24.54 -2.16 -34.97
CA TRP A 671 -23.29 -2.69 -34.40
C TRP A 671 -23.47 -4.04 -33.71
N LEU A 672 -24.48 -4.15 -32.84
CA LEU A 672 -24.81 -5.39 -32.14
C LEU A 672 -25.16 -6.51 -33.13
N TYR A 673 -26.03 -6.21 -34.10
CA TYR A 673 -26.46 -7.18 -35.11
C TYR A 673 -25.28 -7.73 -35.91
N LEU A 674 -24.38 -6.86 -36.38
CA LEU A 674 -23.23 -7.27 -37.19
C LEU A 674 -22.28 -8.18 -36.41
N VAL A 675 -21.96 -7.82 -35.16
CA VAL A 675 -21.05 -8.61 -34.33
C VAL A 675 -21.66 -9.94 -33.94
N GLU A 676 -22.97 -10.00 -33.70
CA GLU A 676 -23.66 -11.25 -33.35
C GLU A 676 -23.90 -12.18 -34.54
N ASN A 677 -24.18 -11.62 -35.73
CA ASN A 677 -24.60 -12.43 -36.87
C ASN A 677 -23.52 -12.65 -37.93
N ALA A 678 -22.41 -11.90 -37.85
CA ALA A 678 -21.32 -11.91 -38.83
C ALA A 678 -21.82 -11.81 -40.29
N THR A 679 -22.81 -10.94 -40.53
CA THR A 679 -23.31 -10.63 -41.86
C THR A 679 -24.08 -9.33 -41.85
N MET A 680 -24.05 -8.61 -42.97
CA MET A 680 -24.92 -7.48 -43.22
C MET A 680 -26.17 -7.85 -44.04
N ASN A 681 -26.36 -9.11 -44.45
CA ASN A 681 -27.61 -9.53 -45.10
C ASN A 681 -28.69 -9.82 -44.06
N SER A 682 -29.37 -8.76 -43.63
CA SER A 682 -30.36 -8.83 -42.55
C SER A 682 -31.54 -9.73 -42.89
N GLN A 683 -32.08 -9.60 -44.11
CA GLN A 683 -33.23 -10.38 -44.56
C GLN A 683 -32.97 -11.88 -44.63
N THR A 684 -31.83 -12.30 -45.18
CA THR A 684 -31.49 -13.73 -45.33
C THR A 684 -31.18 -14.37 -43.99
N LYS A 685 -30.53 -13.63 -43.09
CA LYS A 685 -30.08 -14.14 -41.79
C LYS A 685 -31.19 -14.22 -40.74
N THR A 686 -32.07 -13.22 -40.69
CA THR A 686 -33.08 -13.10 -39.62
C THR A 686 -34.50 -13.30 -40.15
N GLY A 687 -34.79 -12.83 -41.36
CA GLY A 687 -36.12 -12.95 -41.98
C GLY A 687 -36.43 -11.72 -42.83
N GLN A 688 -37.26 -11.88 -43.86
CA GLN A 688 -37.53 -10.77 -44.79
C GLN A 688 -38.28 -9.60 -44.15
N GLY A 689 -39.08 -9.84 -43.12
CA GLY A 689 -40.07 -8.87 -42.68
C GLY A 689 -41.21 -8.73 -43.70
N ARG A 690 -42.12 -7.80 -43.44
CA ARG A 690 -43.16 -7.46 -44.40
C ARG A 690 -42.58 -6.49 -45.44
N VAL A 691 -42.08 -6.99 -46.56
CA VAL A 691 -41.45 -6.15 -47.61
C VAL A 691 -42.04 -6.39 -49.01
N SER A 692 -42.94 -7.37 -49.13
CA SER A 692 -43.56 -7.81 -50.40
C SER A 692 -45.08 -7.91 -50.26
N ALA A 693 -45.72 -6.84 -49.80
CA ALA A 693 -47.15 -6.73 -49.57
C ALA A 693 -47.71 -5.44 -50.19
N ALA A 694 -49.04 -5.29 -50.19
CA ALA A 694 -49.72 -4.12 -50.77
C ALA A 694 -49.92 -2.96 -49.77
N ASN A 695 -49.96 -3.26 -48.47
CA ASN A 695 -50.28 -2.34 -47.39
C ASN A 695 -49.57 -2.75 -46.09
N GLU A 696 -49.62 -1.87 -45.08
CA GLU A 696 -49.15 -2.15 -43.74
C GLU A 696 -49.93 -3.29 -43.06
N ALA A 697 -49.30 -3.93 -42.09
CA ALA A 697 -49.95 -4.84 -41.15
C ALA A 697 -49.77 -4.33 -39.72
N ARG A 698 -50.44 -5.01 -38.78
CA ARG A 698 -50.20 -4.82 -37.35
C ARG A 698 -48.72 -5.04 -37.03
N VAL A 699 -48.21 -4.29 -36.06
CA VAL A 699 -46.78 -4.20 -35.75
C VAL A 699 -46.15 -5.52 -35.25
N ASP A 700 -46.96 -6.52 -34.95
CA ASP A 700 -46.61 -7.88 -34.52
C ASP A 700 -47.22 -8.98 -35.40
N ALA A 701 -47.71 -8.64 -36.61
CA ALA A 701 -48.17 -9.62 -37.57
C ALA A 701 -47.05 -10.63 -37.91
N ALA A 702 -47.42 -11.86 -38.25
CA ALA A 702 -46.47 -12.97 -38.36
C ALA A 702 -45.32 -12.70 -39.35
N ASP A 703 -45.60 -12.03 -40.48
CA ASP A 703 -44.60 -11.63 -41.46
C ASP A 703 -43.72 -10.46 -40.97
N VAL A 704 -44.31 -9.45 -40.32
CA VAL A 704 -43.57 -8.36 -39.64
C VAL A 704 -42.63 -8.90 -38.56
N ALA A 705 -43.10 -9.89 -37.81
CA ALA A 705 -42.36 -10.54 -36.72
C ALA A 705 -41.11 -11.28 -37.18
N THR A 706 -41.00 -11.66 -38.45
CA THR A 706 -39.77 -12.28 -38.99
C THR A 706 -38.58 -11.32 -38.99
N ALA A 707 -38.82 -10.00 -39.02
CA ALA A 707 -37.78 -8.97 -38.86
C ALA A 707 -37.55 -8.64 -37.38
N THR A 708 -37.32 -9.66 -36.54
CA THR A 708 -37.08 -9.51 -35.10
C THR A 708 -35.64 -9.81 -34.72
N TYR A 709 -34.98 -8.85 -34.05
CA TYR A 709 -33.66 -9.03 -33.47
C TYR A 709 -33.66 -8.68 -31.98
N ARG A 710 -33.23 -9.61 -31.13
CA ARG A 710 -33.13 -9.45 -29.67
C ARG A 710 -34.40 -8.82 -29.04
N GLY A 711 -35.56 -9.29 -29.48
CA GLY A 711 -36.88 -8.82 -29.01
C GLY A 711 -37.44 -7.61 -29.76
N ILE A 712 -36.65 -6.86 -30.51
CA ILE A 712 -37.14 -5.70 -31.29
C ILE A 712 -37.78 -6.20 -32.59
N THR A 713 -39.09 -5.97 -32.74
CA THR A 713 -39.91 -6.49 -33.84
C THR A 713 -40.18 -5.42 -34.91
N GLY A 714 -40.22 -5.85 -36.17
CA GLY A 714 -40.45 -4.97 -37.32
C GLY A 714 -39.31 -3.97 -37.52
N LEU A 715 -38.07 -4.43 -37.29
CA LEU A 715 -36.89 -3.56 -37.34
C LEU A 715 -36.68 -2.97 -38.74
N TRP A 716 -37.06 -3.73 -39.77
CA TRP A 716 -37.19 -3.31 -41.16
C TRP A 716 -38.53 -3.79 -41.75
N GLY A 717 -38.89 -3.26 -42.92
CA GLY A 717 -40.16 -3.53 -43.58
C GLY A 717 -41.36 -2.99 -42.81
N ASN A 718 -42.56 -3.35 -43.29
CA ASN A 718 -43.86 -2.81 -42.91
C ASN A 718 -43.94 -1.31 -43.18
N VAL A 719 -43.30 -0.46 -42.39
CA VAL A 719 -43.25 0.98 -42.62
C VAL A 719 -41.83 1.50 -42.51
N TYR A 720 -41.53 2.51 -43.33
CA TYR A 720 -40.35 3.36 -43.11
C TYR A 720 -40.44 4.01 -41.73
N GLN A 721 -39.29 4.19 -41.08
CA GLN A 721 -39.23 4.79 -39.74
C GLN A 721 -38.38 6.05 -39.80
N TRP A 722 -38.95 7.19 -39.41
CA TRP A 722 -38.18 8.41 -39.20
C TRP A 722 -37.10 8.23 -38.14
N LEU A 723 -35.90 8.72 -38.42
CA LEU A 723 -34.84 8.89 -37.43
C LEU A 723 -34.47 10.37 -37.28
N ASP A 724 -34.27 10.79 -36.04
CA ASP A 724 -33.69 12.09 -35.71
C ASP A 724 -32.17 11.98 -35.50
N GLY A 725 -31.44 13.09 -35.54
CA GLY A 725 -30.00 13.13 -35.24
C GLY A 725 -29.04 12.82 -36.39
N MET A 726 -29.57 12.64 -37.59
CA MET A 726 -28.79 12.74 -38.84
C MET A 726 -29.60 13.55 -39.87
N LYS A 727 -28.89 14.32 -40.69
CA LYS A 727 -29.44 14.94 -41.90
C LYS A 727 -28.37 15.10 -42.97
N THR A 728 -28.75 15.29 -44.22
CA THR A 728 -27.85 15.80 -45.26
C THR A 728 -28.17 17.27 -45.54
N VAL A 729 -27.14 18.08 -45.79
CA VAL A 729 -27.27 19.47 -46.24
C VAL A 729 -26.37 19.65 -47.45
N TYR A 730 -26.97 19.84 -48.62
CA TYR A 730 -26.26 19.86 -49.92
C TYR A 730 -25.33 18.66 -50.11
N GLY A 731 -25.81 17.46 -49.72
CA GLY A 731 -25.08 16.20 -49.77
C GLY A 731 -24.05 15.97 -48.66
N VAL A 732 -23.79 16.97 -47.80
CA VAL A 732 -22.91 16.81 -46.64
C VAL A 732 -23.67 16.16 -45.49
N VAL A 733 -23.14 15.08 -44.94
CA VAL A 733 -23.72 14.43 -43.76
C VAL A 733 -23.52 15.31 -42.53
N ASN A 734 -24.59 15.55 -41.80
CA ASN A 734 -24.60 16.25 -40.52
C ASN A 734 -25.15 15.29 -39.47
N LEU A 735 -24.50 15.23 -38.31
CA LEU A 735 -24.85 14.34 -37.21
C LEU A 735 -25.07 15.16 -35.94
N TRP A 736 -25.81 14.63 -34.97
CA TRP A 736 -25.68 15.11 -33.61
C TRP A 736 -24.26 14.90 -33.09
N ASP A 737 -23.83 15.72 -32.14
CA ASP A 737 -22.55 15.51 -31.47
C ASP A 737 -22.52 14.17 -30.73
N LYS A 738 -21.36 13.52 -30.79
CA LYS A 738 -21.12 12.22 -30.14
C LYS A 738 -21.17 12.27 -28.61
N ASP A 739 -21.21 13.45 -28.01
CA ASP A 739 -21.31 13.66 -26.56
C ASP A 739 -22.77 13.70 -26.07
N GLY A 740 -23.73 13.54 -26.97
CA GLY A 740 -25.14 13.40 -26.60
C GLY A 740 -25.82 14.72 -26.25
N ASN A 741 -25.25 15.87 -26.62
CA ASN A 741 -25.88 17.18 -26.43
C ASN A 741 -26.94 17.50 -27.50
N ARG A 742 -27.06 16.64 -28.53
CA ARG A 742 -27.98 16.79 -29.67
C ARG A 742 -27.76 18.08 -30.47
N THR A 743 -26.52 18.56 -30.49
CA THR A 743 -26.09 19.71 -31.29
C THR A 743 -25.64 19.24 -32.68
N TRP A 744 -26.04 19.94 -33.73
CA TRP A 744 -25.66 19.56 -35.10
C TRP A 744 -24.17 19.82 -35.38
N ARG A 745 -23.51 18.80 -35.92
CA ARG A 745 -22.12 18.83 -36.41
C ARG A 745 -22.11 18.63 -37.91
N ASN A 746 -21.59 19.63 -38.61
CA ASN A 746 -21.25 19.51 -40.02
C ASN A 746 -19.96 18.68 -40.13
N THR A 747 -20.05 17.51 -40.75
CA THR A 747 -18.90 16.59 -40.84
C THR A 747 -17.97 16.91 -42.01
N GLY A 748 -18.39 17.78 -42.94
CA GLY A 748 -17.69 18.04 -44.20
C GLY A 748 -17.64 16.83 -45.15
N LYS A 749 -18.21 15.68 -44.79
CA LYS A 749 -18.16 14.45 -45.59
C LYS A 749 -19.38 14.32 -46.50
N LYS A 750 -19.12 14.06 -47.78
CA LYS A 750 -20.08 13.64 -48.80
C LYS A 750 -19.75 12.22 -49.26
N ARG A 751 -20.70 11.56 -49.91
CA ARG A 751 -20.42 10.33 -50.65
C ARG A 751 -19.51 10.61 -51.85
N THR A 752 -18.64 9.65 -52.13
CA THR A 752 -17.79 9.62 -53.32
C THR A 752 -18.55 9.08 -54.54
N ALA A 753 -19.55 8.21 -54.34
CA ALA A 753 -20.40 7.71 -55.43
C ALA A 753 -21.19 8.83 -56.13
N ALA A 754 -21.57 8.55 -57.38
CA ALA A 754 -22.46 9.41 -58.16
C ALA A 754 -23.83 9.58 -57.48
N GLU A 755 -24.50 10.68 -57.78
CA GLU A 755 -25.85 10.96 -57.27
C GLU A 755 -26.82 9.83 -57.63
N GLY A 756 -27.58 9.35 -56.65
CA GLY A 756 -28.48 8.21 -56.83
C GLY A 756 -28.45 7.26 -55.65
N GLY A 757 -29.35 6.28 -55.69
CA GLY A 757 -29.40 5.19 -54.72
C GLY A 757 -28.32 4.15 -54.96
N ILE A 758 -27.72 3.66 -53.89
CA ILE A 758 -26.67 2.64 -53.93
C ILE A 758 -26.94 1.52 -52.93
N TYR A 759 -26.29 0.38 -53.14
CA TYR A 759 -26.18 -0.72 -52.18
C TYR A 759 -24.73 -0.79 -51.69
N PRO A 760 -24.42 -0.43 -50.43
CA PRO A 760 -23.05 -0.17 -50.01
C PRO A 760 -22.08 -1.35 -50.18
N THR A 761 -20.97 -1.14 -50.86
CA THR A 761 -19.77 -2.00 -50.82
C THR A 761 -18.76 -1.46 -49.82
N THR A 762 -18.64 -0.14 -49.70
CA THR A 762 -17.83 0.56 -48.71
C THR A 762 -18.68 1.58 -47.94
N PHE A 763 -18.16 2.05 -46.82
CA PHE A 763 -18.80 3.03 -45.94
C PHE A 763 -17.95 4.30 -45.83
N ILE A 764 -18.59 5.43 -45.59
CA ILE A 764 -17.88 6.69 -45.36
C ILE A 764 -16.98 6.53 -44.13
N THR A 765 -15.77 7.06 -44.20
CA THR A 765 -14.80 7.03 -43.11
C THR A 765 -14.34 8.43 -42.72
N GLY A 766 -13.79 8.53 -41.51
CA GLY A 766 -13.18 9.72 -40.96
C GLY A 766 -13.87 10.20 -39.69
N SER A 767 -13.15 11.00 -38.92
CA SER A 767 -13.60 11.55 -37.65
C SER A 767 -13.20 13.02 -37.53
N GLY A 768 -13.80 13.72 -36.57
CA GLY A 768 -13.52 15.12 -36.29
C GLY A 768 -14.05 15.54 -34.92
N ALA A 769 -14.00 16.83 -34.63
CA ALA A 769 -14.50 17.38 -33.36
C ALA A 769 -16.02 17.12 -33.22
N GLY A 770 -16.37 16.16 -32.37
CA GLY A 770 -17.76 15.81 -32.05
C GLY A 770 -18.43 14.80 -32.99
N TYR A 771 -17.72 14.17 -33.92
CA TYR A 771 -18.28 13.08 -34.75
C TYR A 771 -17.21 12.04 -35.15
N ASP A 772 -17.65 10.82 -35.40
CA ASP A 772 -16.84 9.73 -35.95
C ASP A 772 -17.74 8.84 -36.81
N PHE A 773 -17.36 8.61 -38.07
CA PHE A 773 -18.12 7.74 -38.97
C PHE A 773 -18.01 6.26 -38.60
N ASP A 774 -17.06 5.88 -37.74
CA ASP A 774 -17.02 4.52 -37.20
C ASP A 774 -18.22 4.22 -36.29
N ASP A 775 -18.92 5.23 -35.80
CA ASP A 775 -20.13 5.05 -34.98
C ASP A 775 -21.37 4.70 -35.81
N ILE A 776 -21.33 4.80 -37.15
CA ILE A 776 -22.51 4.66 -38.02
C ILE A 776 -22.21 3.90 -39.32
N PHE A 777 -23.26 3.56 -40.08
CA PHE A 777 -23.16 2.77 -41.31
C PHE A 777 -23.79 3.49 -42.51
N ILE A 778 -23.14 4.57 -42.96
CA ILE A 778 -23.51 5.27 -44.20
C ILE A 778 -22.59 4.82 -45.33
N GLY A 779 -23.18 4.29 -46.39
CA GLY A 779 -22.48 3.85 -47.59
C GLY A 779 -21.77 4.99 -48.32
N ASP A 780 -20.60 4.70 -48.88
CA ASP A 780 -19.80 5.63 -49.67
C ASP A 780 -19.82 5.25 -51.16
N THR A 781 -19.48 4.00 -51.48
CA THR A 781 -19.55 3.46 -52.85
C THR A 781 -20.29 2.12 -52.88
N GLY A 782 -20.83 1.78 -54.05
CA GLY A 782 -21.53 0.52 -54.27
C GLY A 782 -22.32 0.50 -55.59
N PRO A 783 -22.85 -0.67 -56.00
CA PRO A 783 -23.71 -0.81 -57.18
C PRO A 783 -25.08 -0.14 -56.99
N THR A 784 -25.81 0.04 -58.10
CA THR A 784 -27.21 0.52 -58.13
C THR A 784 -28.24 -0.62 -58.05
N TYR A 785 -27.78 -1.86 -57.93
CA TYR A 785 -28.59 -3.07 -57.73
C TYR A 785 -28.10 -3.80 -56.48
N ASN A 786 -28.97 -4.59 -55.87
CA ASN A 786 -28.73 -5.24 -54.57
C ASN A 786 -27.78 -6.45 -54.60
N THR A 787 -27.12 -6.69 -55.73
CA THR A 787 -26.18 -7.81 -55.93
C THR A 787 -24.73 -7.36 -55.77
N SER A 788 -23.88 -8.20 -55.19
CA SER A 788 -22.47 -7.95 -54.89
C SER A 788 -22.20 -6.80 -53.92
N ALA A 789 -23.18 -6.45 -53.06
CA ALA A 789 -23.03 -5.41 -52.04
C ALA A 789 -22.59 -5.99 -50.69
N THR A 790 -21.80 -5.22 -49.92
CA THR A 790 -21.43 -5.61 -48.54
C THR A 790 -22.64 -5.47 -47.63
N ALA A 791 -23.40 -4.37 -47.75
CA ALA A 791 -24.73 -4.24 -47.17
C ALA A 791 -25.75 -4.22 -48.32
N PRO A 792 -26.52 -5.31 -48.55
CA PRO A 792 -27.43 -5.42 -49.69
C PRO A 792 -28.76 -4.68 -49.51
N ASP A 793 -28.78 -3.65 -48.66
CA ASP A 793 -29.96 -2.81 -48.41
C ASP A 793 -29.75 -1.42 -49.04
N TYR A 794 -30.82 -0.82 -49.55
CA TYR A 794 -30.73 0.40 -50.34
C TYR A 794 -30.42 1.62 -49.47
N GLN A 795 -29.44 2.43 -49.92
CA GLN A 795 -29.18 3.73 -49.33
C GLN A 795 -29.16 4.87 -50.35
N TYR A 796 -29.90 5.93 -50.06
CA TYR A 796 -30.01 7.11 -50.92
C TYR A 796 -29.86 8.40 -50.12
N LEU A 797 -28.94 9.26 -50.55
CA LEU A 797 -28.66 10.55 -49.92
C LEU A 797 -28.77 11.62 -51.01
N LEU A 798 -29.81 12.45 -50.93
CA LEU A 798 -30.04 13.51 -51.90
C LEU A 798 -29.15 14.73 -51.60
N SER A 799 -28.65 15.37 -52.66
CA SER A 799 -27.52 16.32 -52.62
C SER A 799 -27.90 17.78 -52.87
N ASP A 800 -29.15 18.08 -53.21
CA ASP A 800 -29.60 19.40 -53.67
C ASP A 800 -30.31 20.23 -52.58
N GLY A 801 -30.37 19.75 -51.34
CA GLY A 801 -31.12 20.40 -50.27
C GLY A 801 -30.82 19.85 -48.87
N GLU A 802 -31.73 20.12 -47.93
CA GLU A 802 -31.70 19.57 -46.58
C GLU A 802 -32.69 18.40 -46.47
N TYR A 803 -32.18 17.21 -46.13
CA TYR A 803 -32.99 15.99 -46.06
C TYR A 803 -32.69 15.18 -44.81
N PHE A 804 -33.69 14.43 -44.35
CA PHE A 804 -33.65 13.61 -43.15
C PHE A 804 -33.90 12.14 -43.49
N PRO A 805 -33.32 11.21 -42.72
CA PRO A 805 -33.40 9.79 -43.01
C PRO A 805 -34.72 9.16 -42.56
N VAL A 806 -35.31 8.36 -43.45
CA VAL A 806 -36.18 7.25 -43.09
C VAL A 806 -35.45 5.93 -43.32
N VAL A 807 -35.67 4.94 -42.44
CA VAL A 807 -34.93 3.67 -42.47
C VAL A 807 -35.83 2.46 -42.56
N GLY A 808 -35.22 1.31 -42.90
CA GLY A 808 -35.83 -0.01 -42.83
C GLY A 808 -36.60 -0.46 -44.08
N GLY A 809 -37.06 0.46 -44.92
CA GLY A 809 -37.97 0.12 -46.02
C GLY A 809 -39.41 -0.08 -45.54
N ASP A 810 -40.36 -0.03 -46.46
CA ASP A 810 -41.77 -0.28 -46.19
C ASP A 810 -42.25 -1.63 -46.73
N TRP A 811 -43.56 -1.86 -46.66
CA TRP A 811 -44.23 -3.09 -47.03
C TRP A 811 -44.06 -3.52 -48.49
N ASN A 812 -43.57 -2.67 -49.40
CA ASN A 812 -43.38 -3.03 -50.82
C ASN A 812 -41.94 -2.85 -51.32
N PHE A 813 -40.99 -2.58 -50.43
CA PHE A 813 -39.63 -2.25 -50.79
C PHE A 813 -38.74 -3.47 -51.10
N ALA A 814 -39.30 -4.68 -51.01
CA ALA A 814 -38.71 -5.95 -51.40
C ALA A 814 -37.27 -6.13 -50.87
N ALA A 815 -36.34 -6.57 -51.72
CA ALA A 815 -34.95 -6.83 -51.34
C ALA A 815 -34.12 -5.56 -51.06
N ALA A 816 -34.68 -4.36 -51.28
CA ALA A 816 -34.03 -3.09 -50.95
C ALA A 816 -34.22 -2.70 -49.47
N ALA A 817 -35.20 -3.29 -48.78
CA ALA A 817 -35.44 -3.12 -47.36
C ALA A 817 -34.37 -3.85 -46.52
N GLY A 818 -34.29 -3.51 -45.24
CA GLY A 818 -33.39 -4.19 -44.31
C GLY A 818 -32.80 -3.25 -43.27
N LEU A 819 -32.02 -3.81 -42.36
CA LEU A 819 -31.41 -3.10 -41.24
C LEU A 819 -30.48 -1.94 -41.67
N TRP A 820 -29.87 -2.03 -42.84
CA TRP A 820 -28.92 -1.05 -43.38
C TRP A 820 -29.56 -0.08 -44.37
N CYS A 821 -30.87 -0.18 -44.60
CA CYS A 821 -31.60 0.69 -45.51
C CYS A 821 -31.71 2.12 -44.92
N VAL A 822 -31.22 3.11 -45.66
CA VAL A 822 -31.25 4.54 -45.26
C VAL A 822 -31.63 5.41 -46.45
N ASN A 823 -32.82 6.00 -46.41
CA ASN A 823 -33.31 6.88 -47.45
C ASN A 823 -33.44 8.32 -46.93
N CYS A 824 -32.51 9.17 -47.33
CA CYS A 824 -32.34 10.56 -46.91
C CYS A 824 -32.65 11.49 -48.09
N ASN A 825 -33.92 11.48 -48.53
CA ASN A 825 -34.43 12.28 -49.65
C ASN A 825 -35.72 13.05 -49.31
N ARG A 826 -36.04 13.18 -48.02
CA ARG A 826 -37.28 13.79 -47.54
C ARG A 826 -36.99 14.96 -46.62
N VAL A 827 -37.70 16.07 -46.80
CA VAL A 827 -37.66 17.20 -45.87
C VAL A 827 -38.42 16.85 -44.59
N ALA A 828 -38.13 17.52 -43.47
CA ALA A 828 -38.73 17.21 -42.17
C ALA A 828 -40.28 17.29 -42.15
N SER A 829 -40.88 18.10 -43.01
CA SER A 829 -42.34 18.26 -43.19
C SER A 829 -42.97 17.23 -44.14
N SER A 830 -42.20 16.31 -44.70
CA SER A 830 -42.73 15.26 -45.57
C SER A 830 -43.56 14.27 -44.75
N ALA A 831 -44.77 13.97 -45.23
CA ALA A 831 -45.61 12.91 -44.72
C ALA A 831 -46.00 11.98 -45.89
N GLY A 832 -45.91 10.67 -45.68
CA GLY A 832 -46.23 9.67 -46.69
C GLY A 832 -46.93 8.46 -46.08
N MET A 833 -47.81 7.82 -46.84
CA MET A 833 -48.61 6.70 -46.34
C MET A 833 -47.77 5.52 -45.85
N SER A 834 -46.52 5.37 -46.31
CA SER A 834 -45.61 4.33 -45.84
C SER A 834 -44.58 4.78 -44.81
N ILE A 835 -44.72 6.02 -44.30
CA ILE A 835 -43.78 6.63 -43.35
C ILE A 835 -44.40 6.68 -41.96
N GLY A 836 -43.75 5.98 -41.04
CA GLY A 836 -44.03 5.97 -39.61
C GLY A 836 -42.85 6.42 -38.78
N ALA A 837 -42.82 5.96 -37.53
CA ALA A 837 -41.80 6.32 -36.55
C ALA A 837 -41.59 5.15 -35.57
N ARG A 838 -40.60 5.29 -34.69
CA ARG A 838 -40.40 4.41 -33.55
C ARG A 838 -40.11 5.21 -32.29
N LEU A 839 -40.66 4.74 -31.17
CA LEU A 839 -40.44 5.34 -29.86
C LEU A 839 -39.08 4.91 -29.29
N ALA A 840 -38.40 5.80 -28.59
CA ALA A 840 -37.23 5.49 -27.79
C ALA A 840 -37.28 6.21 -26.44
N LYS A 841 -36.43 5.80 -25.50
CA LYS A 841 -36.25 6.50 -24.24
C LYS A 841 -34.79 6.46 -23.79
N VAL A 842 -34.33 7.56 -23.21
CA VAL A 842 -33.04 7.73 -22.53
C VAL A 842 -33.27 8.03 -21.05
#